data_AF-A0A954U0K4-F1
#
_entry.id   AF-A0A954U0K4-F1
#
_cell.length_a   1.000
_cell.length_b   1.000
_cell.length_c   1.000
_cell.angle_alpha   90.00
_cell.angle_beta   90.00
_cell.angle_gamma   90.00
#
_symmetry.space_group_name_H-M   'P 1'
#
loop_
_entity.id
_entity.type
_entity.pdbx_description
1 polymer ?
#
loop_
_entity_poly.entity_id
_entity_poly.type
_entity_poly.pdbx_seq_one_letter_code
_entity_poly.pdbx_strand_id
1 'polypeptide(L)'
;SHTIHDGGNDVDWVRFQLVDNSDVIVQATQADSFGMDVQLFSVNDTVNPIGTGDPQTGLLRAWALTPGDYYAKVSYFGQEVENYFLEVQSRNPVGVMERVDFLRLAGEGINAVQFTPDGRLAQLLWFGDQLTYRVQSHTGQVTEESIASSPTSGSFDPRHPAQANLLFGADAKPHVLMSDGGETVRHYRRDDAGWTLVDSVELPAGSFESIAHLAADIGSDDSLHFIATVGGFKTGRLVYGTNASGDWQVQQVADPAATETFGYFAADHRRYVSMAVDDNNAAHVTFTPEFLDNGTGGFSRPFNQLAYATNASGSWTTEIVHQPTDDSGESGSGATIAIGPNGQPAIAQFFVDRVSTGSASFSRLLYHTRQAGGGWMTETVASAPDGYSAGDGPKFTGYAPLLKFDAEGLPHIAFSDHASQHFPTFGADEFAGQIRHAVKQNGVWTIDRVLPQSDPLRNQMVYPAMAITSNEIFFAGIRQFDFLSADLTVLRSEFYYVSASMPRTGLSVRADALNLTETEPTKLTITRHTTNFAAPLTVTLTNGDSSELNFATEVTIPAGQQAVTIDVASLEDNENDGLQTVSITAAASGFLTGRTIINVDDPPLGDLSGVQFNDLDADGTRDAGEPGLSGWTIYLDLNQNNQMEMGEPSVLTDADGNYAFTMLTPGNYRVASMPMAGWGRTTPASGFQSAAVLGGQVTANVNFGVLQNGFDSVSGRLTIVAGAFDSIAVAANAGQVEVTRNSLLDSDFSGISASDVSSIVILGGAGDNTINLQAVTAADFPQLSSTIVYESDSGVDQLFGSELPDQLFVAGNDTIQTEEGDDRISVRDLEFAAIDGGNGADALLLDGSGMHLNLSALADGRLMGVEEIDITGNGANQLSLGPLDVIELSDESDTLTVRMDADDSLSIGDGWNLLAPTFVGGEFRHRVSQSGALLLLNTAAPWQNPLNPLDVNRDGSVSPIDALLVINALNAGQAGSLVHPETSGLLPQRLLDTNGDNELSPVDVLVVVNFLNSGGVSEGEASASAVDTNHSTAEEPSSPFDSLFAWAVDEVMRKDRLKESQAFGVAE
;
A
#
# COMPACT_ATOMS: atom_id res chain seq x y z
N SER A 1 35.88 -13.54 3.42
CA SER A 1 37.17 -13.50 2.67
C SER A 1 36.97 -14.19 1.33
N HIS A 2 37.56 -13.68 0.24
CA HIS A 2 37.44 -14.34 -1.08
C HIS A 2 38.83 -14.58 -1.69
N THR A 3 38.98 -15.75 -2.33
CA THR A 3 40.19 -16.20 -3.04
C THR A 3 39.86 -16.23 -4.52
N ILE A 4 40.51 -15.39 -5.34
CA ILE A 4 40.36 -15.42 -6.80
C ILE A 4 41.42 -16.37 -7.34
N HIS A 5 41.01 -17.43 -8.04
CA HIS A 5 41.91 -18.35 -8.72
C HIS A 5 41.96 -18.04 -10.22
N ASP A 6 43.07 -17.47 -10.70
CA ASP A 6 43.42 -17.50 -12.13
C ASP A 6 44.51 -18.53 -12.38
N GLY A 7 44.12 -19.72 -12.83
CA GLY A 7 44.88 -20.54 -13.78
C GLY A 7 46.29 -21.04 -13.44
N GLY A 8 46.90 -20.68 -12.32
CA GLY A 8 48.23 -21.14 -11.92
C GLY A 8 49.03 -20.11 -11.14
N ASN A 9 49.09 -20.32 -9.82
CA ASN A 9 50.04 -19.72 -8.87
C ASN A 9 50.13 -18.19 -8.86
N ASP A 10 49.21 -17.52 -8.15
CA ASP A 10 49.49 -16.50 -7.13
C ASP A 10 48.19 -16.19 -6.35
N VAL A 11 48.30 -15.81 -5.07
CA VAL A 11 47.18 -15.71 -4.11
C VAL A 11 46.97 -14.25 -3.71
N ASP A 12 45.89 -13.64 -4.20
CA ASP A 12 45.43 -12.34 -3.71
C ASP A 12 44.12 -12.49 -2.92
N TRP A 13 44.01 -11.73 -1.83
CA TRP A 13 42.91 -11.80 -0.88
C TRP A 13 42.24 -10.44 -0.70
N VAL A 14 40.91 -10.42 -0.68
CA VAL A 14 40.12 -9.24 -0.29
C VAL A 14 39.29 -9.57 0.95
N ARG A 15 39.46 -8.78 2.02
CA ARG A 15 38.71 -8.87 3.27
C ARG A 15 37.93 -7.57 3.46
N PHE A 16 36.62 -7.69 3.63
CA PHE A 16 35.79 -6.59 4.12
C PHE A 16 35.74 -6.70 5.64
N GLN A 17 36.28 -5.70 6.34
CA GLN A 17 36.25 -5.63 7.78
C GLN A 17 35.68 -4.26 8.16
N LEU A 18 34.57 -4.26 8.89
CA LEU A 18 34.03 -3.03 9.50
C LEU A 18 34.92 -2.68 10.69
N VAL A 19 35.71 -1.63 10.56
CA VAL A 19 36.69 -1.24 11.58
C VAL A 19 36.00 -0.31 12.60
N ASP A 20 35.22 0.70 12.19
CA ASP A 20 34.55 1.65 13.11
C ASP A 20 33.31 2.33 12.47
N ASN A 21 32.44 2.92 13.30
CA ASN A 21 31.10 3.48 13.03
C ASN A 21 31.02 4.72 12.08
N SER A 22 31.99 4.96 11.20
CA SER A 22 31.95 6.15 10.33
C SER A 22 32.59 5.99 8.96
N ASP A 23 33.30 4.89 8.69
CA ASP A 23 34.00 4.70 7.41
C ASP A 23 34.08 3.21 7.07
N VAL A 24 33.62 2.82 5.89
CA VAL A 24 33.99 1.53 5.29
C VAL A 24 35.43 1.64 4.81
N ILE A 25 36.40 1.44 5.70
CA ILE A 25 37.80 1.35 5.29
C ILE A 25 38.04 -0.03 4.66
N VAL A 26 38.11 -0.06 3.32
CA VAL A 26 38.57 -1.24 2.57
C VAL A 26 40.08 -1.40 2.78
N GLN A 27 40.50 -2.29 3.68
CA GLN A 27 41.89 -2.73 3.73
C GLN A 27 42.10 -3.90 2.75
N ALA A 28 42.41 -3.57 1.49
CA ALA A 28 43.09 -4.50 0.61
C ALA A 28 44.54 -4.58 1.06
N THR A 29 44.98 -5.72 1.61
CA THR A 29 46.41 -5.91 1.85
C THR A 29 46.94 -6.73 0.68
N GLN A 30 47.82 -6.11 -0.08
CA GLN A 30 48.38 -6.65 -1.30
C GLN A 30 49.47 -7.68 -0.96
N ALA A 31 49.36 -8.89 -1.49
CA ALA A 31 50.49 -9.80 -1.62
C ALA A 31 51.01 -9.71 -3.06
N ASP A 32 51.88 -8.73 -3.28
CA ASP A 32 52.80 -8.65 -4.42
C ASP A 32 52.20 -8.45 -5.84
N SER A 33 52.12 -7.18 -6.23
CA SER A 33 52.57 -6.65 -7.54
C SER A 33 51.72 -6.77 -8.83
N PHE A 34 50.38 -6.84 -8.83
CA PHE A 34 49.62 -6.53 -10.07
C PHE A 34 48.26 -5.82 -9.84
N GLY A 35 48.28 -4.48 -9.88
CA GLY A 35 47.21 -3.57 -10.36
C GLY A 35 45.71 -3.90 -10.23
N MET A 36 45.23 -4.36 -9.07
CA MET A 36 43.79 -4.43 -8.78
C MET A 36 43.23 -3.08 -8.31
N ASP A 37 42.07 -2.68 -8.86
CA ASP A 37 41.27 -1.53 -8.39
C ASP A 37 39.89 -2.02 -7.92
N VAL A 38 39.51 -1.64 -6.69
CA VAL A 38 38.20 -1.93 -6.09
C VAL A 38 37.45 -0.63 -5.92
N GLN A 39 36.27 -0.52 -6.52
CA GLN A 39 35.39 0.65 -6.41
C GLN A 39 34.07 0.26 -5.75
N LEU A 40 33.69 0.97 -4.69
CA LEU A 40 32.40 0.85 -4.02
C LEU A 40 31.41 1.81 -4.65
N PHE A 41 30.19 1.33 -4.89
CA PHE A 41 29.09 2.12 -5.37
C PHE A 41 27.92 1.96 -4.40
N SER A 42 27.42 3.08 -3.87
CA SER A 42 26.08 3.12 -3.30
C SER A 42 25.08 3.16 -4.46
N VAL A 43 23.97 2.43 -4.35
CA VAL A 43 22.86 2.59 -5.27
C VAL A 43 22.16 3.92 -4.91
N ASN A 44 22.62 5.01 -5.52
CA ASN A 44 21.91 6.29 -5.49
C ASN A 44 21.05 6.38 -6.75
N ASP A 45 19.75 6.09 -6.64
CA ASP A 45 18.60 6.41 -7.53
C ASP A 45 18.75 6.49 -9.06
N THR A 46 19.86 6.04 -9.64
CA THR A 46 20.15 6.19 -11.06
C THR A 46 20.79 4.94 -11.62
N VAL A 47 19.95 4.07 -12.21
CA VAL A 47 20.36 3.34 -13.40
C VAL A 47 19.63 3.96 -14.58
N ASN A 48 20.27 4.93 -15.23
CA ASN A 48 19.86 5.39 -16.55
C ASN A 48 20.11 4.25 -17.57
N PRO A 49 19.19 3.97 -18.50
CA PRO A 49 19.38 2.95 -19.53
C PRO A 49 20.40 3.45 -20.56
N ILE A 50 21.62 2.90 -20.55
CA ILE A 50 22.58 3.16 -21.62
C ILE A 50 22.17 2.32 -22.84
N GLY A 51 21.68 3.00 -23.87
CA GLY A 51 21.30 2.40 -25.15
C GLY A 51 22.48 2.10 -26.08
N THR A 52 22.30 0.98 -26.81
CA THR A 52 22.86 0.55 -28.12
C THR A 52 24.36 0.15 -28.26
N GLY A 53 24.66 -1.15 -28.05
CA GLY A 53 25.05 -2.12 -29.10
C GLY A 53 26.53 -2.53 -29.33
N ASP A 54 26.86 -3.83 -29.14
CA ASP A 54 27.53 -4.79 -30.09
C ASP A 54 27.54 -6.24 -29.46
N PRO A 55 27.66 -7.39 -30.18
CA PRO A 55 26.75 -8.53 -30.02
C PRO A 55 27.50 -9.82 -29.59
N GLN A 56 28.65 -9.71 -28.91
CA GLN A 56 29.53 -10.87 -28.64
C GLN A 56 29.81 -11.20 -27.16
N THR A 57 29.29 -10.45 -26.20
CA THR A 57 29.46 -10.73 -24.75
C THR A 57 28.13 -10.78 -23.99
N GLY A 58 27.01 -10.93 -24.70
CA GLY A 58 25.65 -10.76 -24.15
C GLY A 58 25.37 -11.56 -22.87
N LEU A 59 25.15 -10.86 -21.76
CA LEU A 59 23.84 -10.68 -21.12
C LEU A 59 23.93 -9.72 -19.92
N LEU A 60 23.51 -8.48 -20.16
CA LEU A 60 23.02 -7.53 -19.14
C LEU A 60 21.48 -7.58 -19.19
N ARG A 61 20.85 -8.01 -18.09
CA ARG A 61 19.44 -7.75 -17.78
C ARG A 61 19.38 -7.24 -16.35
N ALA A 62 19.11 -5.95 -16.21
CA ALA A 62 18.81 -5.30 -14.94
C ALA A 62 17.45 -5.79 -14.43
N TRP A 63 17.37 -6.18 -13.16
CA TRP A 63 16.10 -6.39 -12.46
C TRP A 63 16.19 -5.77 -11.06
N ALA A 64 15.17 -4.98 -10.73
CA ALA A 64 14.92 -4.11 -9.58
C ALA A 64 15.89 -4.22 -8.39
N LEU A 65 16.64 -3.14 -8.15
CA LEU A 65 17.37 -2.86 -6.93
C LEU A 65 16.60 -1.83 -6.11
N THR A 66 16.63 -1.96 -4.79
CA THR A 66 16.04 -1.01 -3.84
C THR A 66 17.06 0.06 -3.44
N PRO A 67 16.64 1.32 -3.22
CA PRO A 67 17.50 2.32 -2.62
C PRO A 67 18.07 1.81 -1.28
N GLY A 68 19.38 1.97 -1.05
CA GLY A 68 20.08 1.47 0.15
C GLY A 68 20.90 0.19 -0.03
N ASP A 69 20.84 -0.46 -1.20
CA ASP A 69 21.73 -1.59 -1.52
C ASP A 69 23.15 -1.10 -1.91
N TYR A 70 24.19 -1.79 -1.44
CA TYR A 70 25.58 -1.52 -1.84
C TYR A 70 26.06 -2.57 -2.83
N TYR A 71 26.88 -2.16 -3.81
CA TYR A 71 27.64 -3.12 -4.61
C TYR A 71 29.11 -2.72 -4.73
N ALA A 72 29.97 -3.75 -4.75
CA ALA A 72 31.39 -3.58 -5.02
C ALA A 72 31.69 -4.05 -6.44
N LYS A 73 32.41 -3.21 -7.18
CA LYS A 73 32.94 -3.54 -8.50
C LYS A 73 34.43 -3.85 -8.37
N VAL A 74 34.83 -5.02 -8.87
CA VAL A 74 36.25 -5.40 -8.93
C VAL A 74 36.68 -5.43 -10.39
N SER A 75 37.71 -4.65 -10.71
CA SER A 75 38.25 -4.55 -12.06
C SER A 75 39.71 -5.00 -12.09
N TYR A 76 40.07 -5.74 -13.14
CA TYR A 76 41.44 -6.21 -13.39
C TYR A 76 41.96 -5.61 -14.69
N PHE A 77 43.03 -4.82 -14.63
CA PHE A 77 43.59 -4.07 -15.78
C PHE A 77 42.56 -3.28 -16.61
N GLY A 78 41.56 -2.69 -15.95
CA GLY A 78 40.54 -1.87 -16.62
C GLY A 78 39.51 -2.67 -17.45
N GLN A 79 39.51 -4.01 -17.36
CA GLN A 79 38.39 -4.83 -17.78
C GLN A 79 37.56 -5.23 -16.55
N GLU A 80 36.24 -5.12 -16.68
CA GLU A 80 35.27 -5.46 -15.65
C GLU A 80 35.16 -6.99 -15.55
N VAL A 81 35.41 -7.53 -14.35
CA VAL A 81 35.48 -8.98 -14.16
C VAL A 81 34.22 -9.49 -13.43
N GLU A 82 33.80 -8.86 -12.33
CA GLU A 82 32.61 -9.28 -11.55
C GLU A 82 31.94 -8.14 -10.76
N ASN A 83 30.64 -8.30 -10.48
CA ASN A 83 29.83 -7.42 -9.61
C ASN A 83 29.38 -8.18 -8.34
N TYR A 84 29.56 -7.57 -7.16
CA TYR A 84 29.21 -8.13 -5.85
C TYR A 84 28.04 -7.38 -5.19
N PHE A 85 26.99 -8.09 -4.79
CA PHE A 85 25.91 -7.54 -3.95
C PHE A 85 26.28 -7.59 -2.47
N LEU A 86 26.11 -6.47 -1.77
CA LEU A 86 26.29 -6.33 -0.32
C LEU A 86 24.94 -5.91 0.28
N GLU A 87 24.16 -6.88 0.74
CA GLU A 87 22.98 -6.60 1.58
C GLU A 87 23.49 -6.24 2.98
N VAL A 88 23.48 -4.95 3.33
CA VAL A 88 23.77 -4.50 4.69
C VAL A 88 22.54 -4.76 5.54
N GLN A 89 22.32 -6.01 5.97
CA GLN A 89 21.42 -6.25 7.08
C GLN A 89 22.04 -5.69 8.35
N SER A 90 21.48 -4.55 8.73
CA SER A 90 21.65 -3.83 9.98
C SER A 90 21.85 -4.77 11.20
N ARG A 91 22.96 -4.57 11.93
CA ARG A 91 23.46 -5.48 12.98
C ARG A 91 22.49 -5.69 14.17
N ASN A 92 21.91 -6.89 14.29
CA ASN A 92 22.19 -7.88 15.37
C ASN A 92 21.30 -9.14 15.20
N PRO A 93 21.78 -10.37 15.46
CA PRO A 93 23.02 -10.74 16.15
C PRO A 93 24.12 -11.06 15.12
N VAL A 94 25.30 -10.43 15.25
CA VAL A 94 26.56 -10.69 14.50
C VAL A 94 26.43 -11.58 13.24
N GLY A 95 25.68 -11.10 12.24
CA GLY A 95 25.52 -11.78 10.97
C GLY A 95 26.58 -11.34 9.99
N VAL A 96 27.55 -12.20 9.71
CA VAL A 96 28.40 -12.05 8.53
C VAL A 96 27.68 -12.75 7.38
N MET A 97 27.18 -11.97 6.42
CA MET A 97 26.73 -12.49 5.12
C MET A 97 27.96 -12.59 4.21
N GLU A 98 28.48 -13.79 3.99
CA GLU A 98 29.50 -14.02 2.96
C GLU A 98 28.80 -14.56 1.69
N ARG A 99 28.81 -13.79 0.59
CA ARG A 99 28.45 -14.30 -0.74
C ARG A 99 29.51 -15.28 -1.17
N VAL A 100 29.17 -16.57 -1.17
CA VAL A 100 30.09 -17.61 -1.62
C VAL A 100 29.26 -18.68 -2.28
N ASP A 101 29.17 -18.64 -3.62
CA ASP A 101 28.44 -19.63 -4.43
C ASP A 101 28.88 -21.08 -4.16
N PHE A 102 29.97 -21.24 -3.41
CA PHE A 102 30.63 -22.48 -3.07
C PHE A 102 30.67 -22.79 -1.56
N LEU A 103 30.17 -21.94 -0.64
CA LEU A 103 30.20 -22.24 0.81
C LEU A 103 28.93 -22.97 1.27
N ARG A 104 29.07 -24.10 1.98
CA ARG A 104 27.98 -24.86 2.59
C ARG A 104 28.34 -25.38 3.97
N LEU A 105 27.33 -25.55 4.84
CA LEU A 105 27.49 -26.29 6.09
C LEU A 105 27.62 -27.79 5.77
N ALA A 106 28.63 -28.45 6.35
CA ALA A 106 28.74 -29.89 6.23
C ALA A 106 27.61 -30.62 6.98
N GLY A 107 27.19 -31.79 6.49
CA GLY A 107 26.22 -32.62 7.20
C GLY A 107 24.85 -31.97 7.44
N GLU A 108 24.43 -31.03 6.58
CA GLU A 108 23.15 -30.33 6.68
C GLU A 108 22.96 -29.62 8.05
N GLY A 109 24.06 -29.22 8.69
CA GLY A 109 24.08 -28.48 9.96
C GLY A 109 24.24 -29.36 11.21
N ILE A 110 24.01 -30.67 11.11
CA ILE A 110 24.16 -31.61 12.24
C ILE A 110 25.65 -31.76 12.57
N ASN A 111 26.03 -31.44 13.81
CA ASN A 111 27.42 -31.46 14.27
C ASN A 111 28.41 -30.73 13.34
N ALA A 112 27.93 -29.71 12.62
CA ALA A 112 28.75 -28.86 11.76
C ALA A 112 29.37 -27.68 12.51
N VAL A 113 28.75 -27.28 13.64
CA VAL A 113 29.20 -26.16 14.47
C VAL A 113 29.18 -26.56 15.93
N GLN A 114 30.31 -26.36 16.61
CA GLN A 114 30.49 -26.68 18.02
C GLN A 114 31.51 -25.72 18.65
N PHE A 115 31.42 -25.51 19.96
CA PHE A 115 32.51 -24.90 20.71
C PHE A 115 33.50 -25.99 21.11
N THR A 116 34.78 -25.72 20.88
CA THR A 116 35.85 -26.57 21.39
C THR A 116 35.83 -26.57 22.93
N PRO A 117 36.37 -27.61 23.59
CA PRO A 117 36.47 -27.62 25.05
C PRO A 117 37.20 -26.42 25.66
N ASP A 118 38.09 -25.77 24.89
CA ASP A 118 38.77 -24.53 25.29
C ASP A 118 38.01 -23.25 24.93
N GLY A 119 36.79 -23.32 24.40
CA GLY A 119 35.87 -22.19 24.21
C GLY A 119 35.95 -21.49 22.83
N ARG A 120 36.71 -22.02 21.88
CA ARG A 120 36.78 -21.50 20.51
C ARG A 120 35.60 -22.01 19.69
N LEU A 121 35.09 -21.20 18.77
CA LEU A 121 34.02 -21.64 17.86
C LEU A 121 34.64 -22.41 16.71
N ALA A 122 34.27 -23.68 16.54
CA ALA A 122 34.73 -24.53 15.47
C ALA A 122 33.57 -24.86 14.50
N GLN A 123 33.87 -24.83 13.21
CA GLN A 123 32.92 -24.96 12.13
C GLN A 123 33.49 -25.89 11.06
N LEU A 124 32.63 -26.72 10.49
CA LEU A 124 32.95 -27.63 9.40
C LEU A 124 32.14 -27.24 8.16
N LEU A 125 32.85 -26.83 7.10
CA LEU A 125 32.29 -26.16 5.94
C LEU A 125 32.80 -26.79 4.65
N TRP A 126 31.98 -26.83 3.62
CA TRP A 126 32.41 -27.13 2.25
C TRP A 126 32.66 -25.82 1.50
N PHE A 127 33.85 -25.64 0.95
CA PHE A 127 34.19 -24.59 -0.01
C PHE A 127 34.38 -25.24 -1.39
N GLY A 128 33.32 -25.24 -2.18
CA GLY A 128 33.26 -25.94 -3.45
C GLY A 128 33.35 -27.44 -3.17
N ASP A 129 34.43 -28.06 -3.62
CA ASP A 129 34.73 -29.45 -3.34
C ASP A 129 35.64 -29.64 -2.12
N GLN A 130 36.04 -28.61 -1.38
CA GLN A 130 36.97 -28.76 -0.24
C GLN A 130 36.25 -28.73 1.10
N LEU A 131 36.33 -29.83 1.85
CA LEU A 131 35.94 -29.87 3.25
C LEU A 131 36.97 -29.11 4.08
N THR A 132 36.52 -28.13 4.85
CA THR A 132 37.36 -27.15 5.54
C THR A 132 36.94 -27.03 7.00
N TYR A 133 37.93 -27.06 7.87
CA TYR A 133 37.80 -26.76 9.28
C TYR A 133 38.10 -25.29 9.52
N ARG A 134 37.10 -24.54 10.02
CA ARG A 134 37.22 -23.13 10.38
C ARG A 134 37.15 -23.00 11.90
N VAL A 135 38.09 -22.29 12.50
CA VAL A 135 38.10 -22.00 13.94
C VAL A 135 38.18 -20.51 14.18
N GLN A 136 37.35 -20.01 15.07
CA GLN A 136 37.36 -18.63 15.52
C GLN A 136 37.77 -18.57 17.00
N SER A 137 38.81 -17.77 17.27
CA SER A 137 39.27 -17.47 18.63
C SER A 137 38.28 -16.58 19.39
N HIS A 138 38.41 -16.53 20.71
CA HIS A 138 37.68 -15.57 21.57
C HIS A 138 37.88 -14.10 21.18
N THR A 139 38.97 -13.78 20.47
CA THR A 139 39.27 -12.41 19.98
C THR A 139 38.71 -12.16 18.58
N GLY A 140 37.97 -13.11 18.00
CA GLY A 140 37.39 -13.03 16.68
C GLY A 140 38.34 -13.38 15.52
N GLN A 141 39.62 -13.67 15.79
CA GLN A 141 40.53 -14.17 14.74
C GLN A 141 40.07 -15.53 14.22
N VAL A 142 39.99 -15.67 12.89
CA VAL A 142 39.57 -16.89 12.19
C VAL A 142 40.77 -17.56 11.52
N THR A 143 40.85 -18.88 11.64
CA THR A 143 41.81 -19.75 10.93
C THR A 143 41.06 -20.84 10.18
N GLU A 144 41.48 -21.14 8.96
CA GLU A 144 40.86 -22.15 8.10
C GLU A 144 41.90 -23.17 7.63
N GLU A 145 41.53 -24.45 7.61
CA GLU A 145 42.39 -25.55 7.18
C GLU A 145 41.58 -26.55 6.34
N SER A 146 42.06 -26.89 5.15
CA SER A 146 41.47 -27.94 4.31
C SER A 146 41.74 -29.32 4.90
N ILE A 147 40.72 -30.18 4.89
CA ILE A 147 40.76 -31.55 5.42
C ILE A 147 40.84 -32.56 4.27
N ALA A 148 39.89 -32.50 3.34
CA ALA A 148 39.72 -33.46 2.26
C ALA A 148 38.89 -32.85 1.10
N SER A 149 39.05 -33.40 -0.10
CA SER A 149 38.21 -33.07 -1.25
C SER A 149 36.92 -33.90 -1.28
N SER A 150 35.90 -33.39 -1.95
CA SER A 150 34.59 -34.03 -2.12
C SER A 150 34.78 -35.28 -2.96
N PRO A 151 34.13 -36.38 -2.59
CA PRO A 151 34.23 -37.63 -3.34
C PRO A 151 33.43 -37.64 -4.64
N THR A 152 32.48 -36.73 -4.85
CA THR A 152 31.55 -36.77 -5.98
C THR A 152 32.08 -36.01 -7.21
N SER A 153 32.80 -36.72 -8.09
CA SER A 153 33.22 -36.20 -9.40
C SER A 153 32.10 -36.31 -10.45
N GLY A 154 31.07 -35.46 -10.36
CA GLY A 154 30.02 -35.38 -11.40
C GLY A 154 28.67 -34.93 -10.86
N SER A 155 28.20 -33.77 -11.33
CA SER A 155 27.01 -33.03 -10.87
C SER A 155 26.90 -32.93 -9.34
N PHE A 156 27.67 -32.00 -8.78
CA PHE A 156 27.46 -31.48 -7.43
C PHE A 156 26.02 -30.94 -7.36
N ASP A 157 25.08 -31.64 -6.71
CA ASP A 157 23.82 -30.99 -6.29
C ASP A 157 24.21 -30.03 -5.18
N PRO A 158 24.14 -28.70 -5.40
CA PRO A 158 24.60 -27.73 -4.43
C PRO A 158 23.84 -27.79 -3.10
N ARG A 159 22.71 -28.51 -3.03
CA ARG A 159 21.92 -28.66 -1.81
C ARG A 159 22.40 -29.78 -0.89
N HIS A 160 23.17 -30.76 -1.39
CA HIS A 160 23.46 -32.00 -0.65
C HIS A 160 24.93 -32.41 -0.75
N PRO A 161 25.85 -31.71 -0.04
CA PRO A 161 27.25 -32.09 0.01
C PRO A 161 27.45 -33.41 0.77
N ALA A 162 28.61 -34.05 0.59
CA ALA A 162 28.94 -35.26 1.33
C ALA A 162 28.83 -35.04 2.84
N GLN A 163 28.17 -35.98 3.52
CA GLN A 163 27.83 -35.91 4.93
C GLN A 163 29.11 -35.98 5.78
N ALA A 164 29.29 -35.04 6.70
CA ALA A 164 30.44 -35.01 7.60
C ALA A 164 30.07 -34.42 8.96
N ASN A 165 30.66 -34.95 10.03
CA ASN A 165 30.40 -34.57 11.42
C ASN A 165 31.70 -34.16 12.10
N LEU A 166 31.69 -33.03 12.81
CA LEU A 166 32.79 -32.56 13.66
C LEU A 166 32.56 -32.99 15.11
N LEU A 167 33.56 -33.62 15.72
CA LEU A 167 33.52 -34.13 17.10
C LEU A 167 34.78 -33.72 17.86
N PHE A 168 34.68 -33.62 19.19
CA PHE A 168 35.80 -33.32 20.08
C PHE A 168 35.86 -34.34 21.21
N GLY A 169 37.01 -35.00 21.37
CA GLY A 169 37.31 -35.79 22.57
C GLY A 169 37.78 -34.92 23.73
N ALA A 170 38.09 -35.58 24.85
CA ALA A 170 38.58 -34.93 26.06
C ALA A 170 39.91 -34.17 25.88
N ASP A 171 40.68 -34.50 24.83
CA ASP A 171 41.92 -33.81 24.49
C ASP A 171 41.74 -32.52 23.67
N ALA A 172 40.48 -32.14 23.39
CA ALA A 172 40.08 -30.97 22.60
C ALA A 172 40.58 -30.98 21.14
N LYS A 173 41.06 -32.12 20.63
CA LYS A 173 41.46 -32.26 19.23
C LYS A 173 40.25 -32.63 18.39
N PRO A 174 40.07 -32.00 17.20
CA PRO A 174 38.92 -32.27 16.37
C PRO A 174 39.08 -33.59 15.62
N HIS A 175 37.98 -34.33 15.60
CA HIS A 175 37.75 -35.52 14.80
C HIS A 175 36.69 -35.19 13.74
N VAL A 176 36.87 -35.70 12.53
CA VAL A 176 35.90 -35.58 11.43
C VAL A 176 35.60 -36.95 10.88
N LEU A 177 34.33 -37.35 10.97
CA LEU A 177 33.80 -38.54 10.31
C LEU A 177 33.03 -38.08 9.07
N MET A 178 33.43 -38.55 7.88
CA MET A 178 32.78 -38.18 6.61
C MET A 178 32.48 -39.39 5.74
N SER A 179 31.39 -39.33 4.98
CA SER A 179 31.15 -40.26 3.88
C SER A 179 32.11 -39.97 2.72
N ASP A 180 32.59 -41.01 2.07
CA ASP A 180 33.35 -40.88 0.82
C ASP A 180 32.49 -41.00 -0.44
N GLY A 181 31.17 -40.79 -0.34
CA GLY A 181 30.24 -40.91 -1.47
C GLY A 181 30.00 -42.35 -1.93
N GLY A 182 30.72 -43.33 -1.39
CA GLY A 182 30.48 -44.76 -1.52
C GLY A 182 29.99 -45.38 -0.22
N GLU A 183 30.49 -46.58 0.10
CA GLU A 183 30.14 -47.36 1.30
C GLU A 183 31.18 -47.19 2.43
N THR A 184 32.04 -46.18 2.36
CA THR A 184 33.14 -46.00 3.31
C THR A 184 32.96 -44.74 4.15
N VAL A 185 33.11 -44.89 5.47
CA VAL A 185 33.23 -43.76 6.41
C VAL A 185 34.71 -43.48 6.66
N ARG A 186 35.17 -42.27 6.38
CA ARG A 186 36.55 -41.81 6.62
C ARG A 186 36.63 -41.04 7.94
N HIS A 187 37.60 -41.40 8.76
CA HIS A 187 37.89 -40.73 10.03
C HIS A 187 39.19 -39.92 9.89
N TYR A 188 39.08 -38.60 9.95
CA TYR A 188 40.21 -37.69 10.04
C TYR A 188 40.36 -37.16 11.46
N ARG A 189 41.60 -36.94 11.88
CA ARG A 189 41.92 -36.30 13.15
C ARG A 189 42.98 -35.23 12.91
N ARG A 190 42.84 -34.11 13.62
CA ARG A 190 43.83 -33.04 13.59
C ARG A 190 44.72 -33.10 14.83
N ASP A 191 46.02 -33.28 14.60
CA ASP A 191 47.05 -33.14 15.64
C ASP A 191 47.85 -31.84 15.43
N ASP A 192 48.90 -31.62 16.21
CA ASP A 192 49.76 -30.43 16.10
C ASP A 192 50.48 -30.34 14.73
N ALA A 193 50.59 -31.47 14.02
CA ALA A 193 51.18 -31.57 12.68
C ALA A 193 50.16 -31.32 11.53
N GLY A 194 48.88 -31.14 11.84
CA GLY A 194 47.80 -30.97 10.86
C GLY A 194 46.83 -32.16 10.80
N TRP A 195 46.02 -32.20 9.73
CA TRP A 195 45.02 -33.23 9.50
C TRP A 195 45.63 -34.53 8.97
N THR A 196 45.18 -35.67 9.53
CA THR A 196 45.55 -37.01 9.06
C THR A 196 44.32 -37.89 8.94
N LEU A 197 44.25 -38.71 7.89
CA LEU A 197 43.30 -39.82 7.78
C LEU A 197 43.76 -40.93 8.72
N VAL A 198 42.97 -41.21 9.75
CA VAL A 198 43.28 -42.20 10.80
C VAL A 198 42.72 -43.56 10.43
N ASP A 199 41.43 -43.60 10.06
CA ASP A 199 40.73 -44.85 9.72
C ASP A 199 39.87 -44.70 8.46
N SER A 200 39.58 -45.84 7.82
CA SER A 200 38.56 -45.96 6.77
C SER A 200 37.72 -47.20 7.09
N VAL A 201 36.44 -46.99 7.32
CA VAL A 201 35.51 -48.00 7.81
C VAL A 201 34.59 -48.42 6.67
N GLU A 202 34.79 -49.63 6.17
CA GLU A 202 33.95 -50.20 5.12
C GLU A 202 32.64 -50.71 5.72
N LEU A 203 31.51 -50.29 5.15
CA LEU A 203 30.18 -50.76 5.55
C LEU A 203 29.79 -52.05 4.79
N PRO A 204 28.88 -52.88 5.32
CA PRO A 204 28.54 -54.16 4.72
C PRO A 204 27.86 -54.00 3.34
N ALA A 205 28.63 -54.25 2.27
CA ALA A 205 28.24 -53.98 0.89
C ALA A 205 26.92 -54.59 0.41
N GLY A 206 26.15 -53.81 -0.36
CA GLY A 206 25.05 -54.27 -1.22
C GLY A 206 25.33 -53.92 -2.69
N SER A 207 24.68 -54.58 -3.65
CA SER A 207 24.80 -54.17 -5.05
C SER A 207 24.04 -52.86 -5.25
N PHE A 208 24.78 -51.75 -5.44
CA PHE A 208 24.33 -50.37 -5.77
C PHE A 208 24.05 -49.40 -4.61
N GLU A 209 24.91 -49.28 -3.59
CA GLU A 209 24.58 -48.43 -2.44
C GLU A 209 25.71 -47.45 -2.06
N SER A 210 25.35 -46.19 -1.82
CA SER A 210 26.20 -45.15 -1.22
C SER A 210 25.63 -44.79 0.16
N ILE A 211 26.44 -44.23 1.05
CA ILE A 211 25.95 -43.64 2.30
C ILE A 211 25.09 -42.41 1.96
N ALA A 212 23.81 -42.46 2.32
CA ALA A 212 22.87 -41.35 2.09
C ALA A 212 22.90 -40.33 3.24
N HIS A 213 22.93 -40.82 4.49
CA HIS A 213 23.06 -39.99 5.69
C HIS A 213 24.10 -40.57 6.63
N LEU A 214 24.84 -39.68 7.31
CA LEU A 214 25.81 -40.03 8.34
C LEU A 214 25.64 -39.04 9.50
N ALA A 215 25.29 -39.56 10.67
CA ALA A 215 25.39 -38.82 11.93
C ALA A 215 26.42 -39.52 12.81
N ALA A 216 27.15 -38.76 13.60
CA ALA A 216 28.16 -39.29 14.50
C ALA A 216 28.13 -38.55 15.83
N ASP A 217 28.53 -39.26 16.89
CA ASP A 217 28.70 -38.71 18.21
C ASP A 217 29.84 -39.43 18.95
N ILE A 218 30.30 -38.85 20.05
CA ILE A 218 31.44 -39.36 20.84
C ILE A 218 30.98 -39.81 22.22
N GLY A 219 31.46 -40.97 22.65
CA GLY A 219 31.21 -41.51 23.99
C GLY A 219 32.02 -40.80 25.06
N SER A 220 31.60 -40.97 26.31
CA SER A 220 32.29 -40.48 27.51
C SER A 220 33.73 -41.02 27.68
N ASP A 221 34.08 -42.09 26.97
CA ASP A 221 35.42 -42.69 26.92
C ASP A 221 36.22 -42.31 25.67
N ASP A 222 35.79 -41.25 24.95
CA ASP A 222 36.32 -40.80 23.66
C ASP A 222 36.16 -41.81 22.51
N SER A 223 35.37 -42.89 22.68
CA SER A 223 35.04 -43.77 21.57
C SER A 223 34.12 -43.07 20.57
N LEU A 224 34.41 -43.24 19.28
CA LEU A 224 33.64 -42.66 18.20
C LEU A 224 32.52 -43.62 17.80
N HIS A 225 31.34 -43.05 17.59
CA HIS A 225 30.17 -43.78 17.14
C HIS A 225 29.58 -43.09 15.92
N PHE A 226 29.07 -43.87 14.97
CA PHE A 226 28.30 -43.34 13.87
C PHE A 226 27.07 -44.18 13.58
N ILE A 227 26.08 -43.54 13.00
CA ILE A 227 24.93 -44.16 12.36
C ILE A 227 24.91 -43.71 10.91
N ALA A 228 24.76 -44.68 10.01
CA ALA A 228 24.67 -44.44 8.58
C ALA A 228 23.44 -45.13 8.00
N THR A 229 22.80 -44.46 7.04
CA THR A 229 21.88 -45.12 6.12
C THR A 229 22.65 -45.49 4.85
N VAL A 230 22.71 -46.78 4.56
CA VAL A 230 23.32 -47.33 3.34
C VAL A 230 22.24 -48.05 2.56
N GLY A 231 22.12 -47.79 1.27
CA GLY A 231 20.91 -48.21 0.57
C GLY A 231 20.73 -47.68 -0.83
N GLY A 232 19.94 -48.40 -1.62
CA GLY A 232 19.13 -47.81 -2.68
C GLY A 232 17.65 -47.77 -2.28
N PHE A 233 16.79 -47.31 -3.20
CA PHE A 233 15.34 -47.40 -3.06
C PHE A 233 14.93 -48.86 -2.79
N LYS A 234 14.23 -49.11 -1.68
CA LYS A 234 13.74 -50.43 -1.21
C LYS A 234 14.76 -51.39 -0.58
N THR A 235 16.04 -51.04 -0.53
CA THR A 235 17.10 -51.92 0.00
C THR A 235 17.92 -51.29 1.13
N GLY A 236 17.58 -50.05 1.53
CA GLY A 236 18.33 -49.36 2.55
C GLY A 236 18.32 -50.04 3.91
N ARG A 237 19.38 -49.79 4.67
CA ARG A 237 19.69 -50.39 5.96
C ARG A 237 20.26 -49.33 6.88
N LEU A 238 19.92 -49.44 8.17
CA LEU A 238 20.49 -48.63 9.23
C LEU A 238 21.69 -49.35 9.83
N VAL A 239 22.88 -48.75 9.72
CA VAL A 239 24.16 -49.37 10.12
C VAL A 239 24.83 -48.51 11.16
N TYR A 240 25.21 -49.14 12.27
CA TYR A 240 25.92 -48.53 13.37
C TYR A 240 27.37 -49.00 13.40
N GLY A 241 28.29 -48.05 13.56
CA GLY A 241 29.71 -48.30 13.77
C GLY A 241 30.21 -47.71 15.08
N THR A 242 31.13 -48.39 15.75
CA THR A 242 31.84 -47.86 16.93
C THR A 242 33.26 -48.42 17.04
N ASN A 243 34.19 -47.64 17.57
CA ASN A 243 35.55 -48.11 17.89
C ASN A 243 35.77 -48.38 19.40
N ALA A 244 34.71 -48.46 20.22
CA ALA A 244 34.82 -48.61 21.68
C ALA A 244 35.62 -49.85 22.15
N SER A 245 35.73 -50.89 21.32
CA SER A 245 36.56 -52.07 21.61
C SER A 245 38.04 -51.95 21.19
N GLY A 246 38.46 -50.79 20.68
CA GLY A 246 39.80 -50.53 20.13
C GLY A 246 39.88 -50.66 18.60
N ASP A 247 39.09 -51.55 18.00
CA ASP A 247 38.89 -51.67 16.55
C ASP A 247 37.44 -51.33 16.17
N TRP A 248 37.23 -50.78 14.96
CA TRP A 248 35.90 -50.50 14.43
C TRP A 248 35.04 -51.76 14.32
N GLN A 249 33.92 -51.77 15.03
CA GLN A 249 32.85 -52.76 14.94
C GLN A 249 31.67 -52.16 14.20
N VAL A 250 31.20 -52.85 13.16
CA VAL A 250 30.06 -52.41 12.35
C VAL A 250 28.96 -53.46 12.44
N GLN A 251 27.74 -53.01 12.74
CA GLN A 251 26.56 -53.87 12.86
C GLN A 251 25.33 -53.19 12.29
N GLN A 252 24.41 -53.98 11.73
CA GLN A 252 23.10 -53.50 11.33
C GLN A 252 22.21 -53.31 12.56
N VAL A 253 21.49 -52.19 12.63
CA VAL A 253 20.49 -51.93 13.67
C VAL A 253 19.23 -52.75 13.36
N ALA A 254 18.66 -53.39 14.38
CA ALA A 254 17.47 -54.24 14.20
C ALA A 254 16.24 -53.41 13.79
N ASP A 255 15.59 -53.83 12.69
CA ASP A 255 14.37 -53.19 12.15
C ASP A 255 13.12 -53.74 12.85
N PRO A 256 12.31 -52.91 13.54
CA PRO A 256 11.07 -53.32 14.20
C PRO A 256 9.97 -53.79 13.22
N ALA A 257 10.08 -53.51 11.92
CA ALA A 257 9.05 -53.77 10.92
C ALA A 257 9.32 -54.99 10.01
N ALA A 258 10.32 -55.83 10.32
CA ALA A 258 10.70 -57.00 9.53
C ALA A 258 9.63 -58.13 9.50
N THR A 259 8.50 -57.85 8.85
CA THR A 259 7.64 -58.84 8.20
C THR A 259 7.83 -58.66 6.69
N GLU A 260 7.79 -59.75 5.92
CA GLU A 260 8.21 -59.85 4.50
C GLU A 260 7.51 -58.90 3.50
N THR A 261 6.69 -57.94 3.95
CA THR A 261 5.89 -57.04 3.10
C THR A 261 6.30 -55.56 3.19
N PHE A 262 7.09 -55.14 4.18
CA PHE A 262 7.42 -53.73 4.42
C PHE A 262 8.93 -53.54 4.59
N GLY A 263 9.63 -53.38 3.45
CA GLY A 263 11.04 -53.01 3.44
C GLY A 263 11.19 -51.66 2.77
N TYR A 264 11.22 -50.56 3.52
CA TYR A 264 11.53 -49.25 2.96
C TYR A 264 12.34 -48.40 3.96
N PHE A 265 13.65 -48.45 3.77
CA PHE A 265 14.52 -47.29 3.89
C PHE A 265 14.71 -46.79 2.45
N ALA A 266 13.99 -45.76 2.05
CA ALA A 266 14.23 -45.12 0.75
C ALA A 266 15.49 -44.25 0.91
N ALA A 267 16.66 -44.79 0.57
CA ALA A 267 17.92 -44.04 0.63
C ALA A 267 17.99 -42.83 -0.34
N ASP A 268 17.05 -42.76 -1.28
CA ASP A 268 16.81 -41.67 -2.23
C ASP A 268 15.82 -40.60 -1.71
N HIS A 269 15.03 -40.91 -0.67
CA HIS A 269 14.23 -39.92 0.05
C HIS A 269 15.07 -39.31 1.17
N ARG A 270 15.56 -38.10 0.85
CA ARG A 270 16.36 -37.11 1.58
C ARG A 270 15.92 -36.86 3.04
N ARG A 271 15.87 -37.88 3.90
CA ARG A 271 15.25 -37.82 5.24
C ARG A 271 16.13 -38.43 6.33
N TYR A 272 16.37 -37.57 7.31
CA TYR A 272 17.39 -37.52 8.36
C TYR A 272 17.44 -38.70 9.35
N VAL A 273 18.66 -39.08 9.72
CA VAL A 273 18.97 -39.81 10.97
C VAL A 273 19.70 -38.87 11.92
N SER A 274 19.46 -39.01 13.21
CA SER A 274 20.23 -38.32 14.26
C SER A 274 20.63 -39.34 15.31
N MET A 275 21.77 -39.11 15.95
CA MET A 275 22.21 -39.93 17.06
C MET A 275 22.74 -39.10 18.21
N ALA A 276 22.68 -39.69 19.41
CA ALA A 276 23.37 -39.22 20.58
C ALA A 276 23.91 -40.43 21.35
N VAL A 277 25.03 -40.27 22.04
CA VAL A 277 25.64 -41.30 22.89
C VAL A 277 25.50 -40.89 24.35
N ASP A 278 25.03 -41.79 25.21
CA ASP A 278 24.89 -41.53 26.64
C ASP A 278 26.21 -41.71 27.42
N ASP A 279 26.19 -41.35 28.70
CA ASP A 279 27.35 -41.49 29.60
C ASP A 279 27.80 -42.96 29.82
N ASN A 280 27.03 -43.95 29.35
CA ASN A 280 27.39 -45.37 29.38
C ASN A 280 27.92 -45.85 28.01
N ASN A 281 28.16 -44.94 27.07
CA ASN A 281 28.54 -45.20 25.69
C ASN A 281 27.50 -46.02 24.91
N ALA A 282 26.23 -45.94 25.32
CA ALA A 282 25.12 -46.49 24.59
C ALA A 282 24.65 -45.49 23.52
N ALA A 283 24.36 -46.00 22.32
CA ALA A 283 23.86 -45.22 21.22
C ALA A 283 22.34 -45.11 21.27
N HIS A 284 21.85 -43.91 20.99
CA HIS A 284 20.45 -43.55 20.88
C HIS A 284 20.24 -42.93 19.51
N VAL A 285 19.32 -43.48 18.71
CA VAL A 285 19.17 -43.12 17.30
C VAL A 285 17.72 -42.81 17.02
N THR A 286 17.47 -41.67 16.37
CA THR A 286 16.18 -41.39 15.72
C THR A 286 16.29 -41.64 14.23
N PHE A 287 15.23 -42.22 13.67
CA PHE A 287 15.13 -42.50 12.25
C PHE A 287 13.66 -42.56 11.83
N THR A 288 13.45 -42.61 10.52
CA THR A 288 12.14 -42.43 9.92
C THR A 288 11.78 -43.64 9.05
N PRO A 289 11.08 -44.65 9.58
CA PRO A 289 10.49 -45.69 8.72
C PRO A 289 9.40 -45.07 7.82
N GLU A 290 9.46 -45.37 6.53
CA GLU A 290 8.49 -44.90 5.52
C GLU A 290 7.56 -46.04 5.10
N PHE A 291 6.26 -45.73 4.98
CA PHE A 291 5.26 -46.67 4.48
C PHE A 291 4.68 -46.13 3.18
N LEU A 292 4.78 -46.92 2.10
CA LEU A 292 4.05 -46.66 0.87
C LEU A 292 2.70 -47.39 0.93
N ASP A 293 1.65 -46.70 1.38
CA ASP A 293 0.28 -47.18 1.11
C ASP A 293 -0.17 -46.65 -0.26
N ASN A 294 -0.47 -47.57 -1.18
CA ASN A 294 -1.16 -47.23 -2.41
C ASN A 294 -2.65 -47.11 -2.07
N GLY A 295 -3.04 -45.98 -1.48
CA GLY A 295 -4.42 -45.71 -1.11
C GLY A 295 -5.41 -45.95 -2.25
N THR A 296 -6.68 -46.18 -1.91
CA THR A 296 -7.78 -46.34 -2.88
C THR A 296 -7.97 -45.05 -3.70
N GLY A 297 -7.30 -44.96 -4.85
CA GLY A 297 -7.30 -43.78 -5.71
C GLY A 297 -6.07 -43.64 -6.63
N GLY A 298 -5.04 -44.48 -6.46
CA GLY A 298 -3.87 -44.50 -7.35
C GLY A 298 -2.76 -43.50 -6.99
N PHE A 299 -2.91 -42.73 -5.91
CA PHE A 299 -1.83 -41.92 -5.34
C PHE A 299 -1.16 -42.70 -4.21
N SER A 300 0.17 -42.81 -4.26
CA SER A 300 0.97 -43.33 -3.15
C SER A 300 0.94 -42.30 -2.02
N ARG A 301 0.53 -42.70 -0.81
CA ARG A 301 0.53 -41.84 0.37
C ARG A 301 1.82 -42.07 1.15
N PRO A 302 2.82 -41.18 1.08
CA PRO A 302 3.96 -41.29 1.97
C PRO A 302 3.51 -40.83 3.36
N PHE A 303 3.28 -41.77 4.27
CA PHE A 303 3.27 -41.46 5.69
C PHE A 303 4.51 -42.05 6.35
N ASN A 304 5.08 -41.31 7.29
CA ASN A 304 6.25 -41.76 8.01
C ASN A 304 6.07 -41.60 9.52
N GLN A 305 6.73 -42.46 10.27
CA GLN A 305 6.69 -42.46 11.73
C GLN A 305 8.03 -41.95 12.26
N LEU A 306 8.03 -41.38 13.46
CA LEU A 306 9.26 -41.15 14.22
C LEU A 306 9.58 -42.41 15.00
N ALA A 307 10.70 -43.05 14.68
CA ALA A 307 11.19 -44.22 15.41
C ALA A 307 12.44 -43.88 16.22
N TYR A 308 12.64 -44.64 17.28
CA TYR A 308 13.78 -44.56 18.17
C TYR A 308 14.38 -45.95 18.36
N ALA A 309 15.70 -46.07 18.22
CA ALA A 309 16.46 -47.27 18.49
C ALA A 309 17.56 -47.00 19.53
N THR A 310 17.85 -47.97 20.39
CA THR A 310 18.97 -47.90 21.33
C THR A 310 19.57 -49.27 21.63
N ASN A 311 20.87 -49.29 21.92
CA ASN A 311 21.60 -50.46 22.40
C ASN A 311 21.86 -50.44 23.92
N ALA A 312 21.27 -49.51 24.67
CA ALA A 312 21.51 -49.31 26.12
C ALA A 312 21.25 -50.56 26.99
N SER A 313 20.40 -51.48 26.55
CA SER A 313 20.18 -52.77 27.23
C SER A 313 21.22 -53.84 26.91
N GLY A 314 22.29 -53.50 26.18
CA GLY A 314 23.29 -54.44 25.64
C GLY A 314 22.88 -55.13 24.34
N SER A 315 21.74 -54.75 23.75
CA SER A 315 21.24 -55.21 22.45
C SER A 315 20.31 -54.16 21.87
N TRP A 316 20.22 -54.08 20.54
CA TRP A 316 19.33 -53.12 19.89
C TRP A 316 17.86 -53.38 20.22
N THR A 317 17.19 -52.33 20.65
CA THR A 317 15.75 -52.27 20.87
C THR A 317 15.20 -51.07 20.12
N THR A 318 13.98 -51.19 19.61
CA THR A 318 13.37 -50.18 18.75
C THR A 318 11.91 -49.99 19.08
N GLU A 319 11.43 -48.75 19.03
CA GLU A 319 10.02 -48.39 19.29
C GLU A 319 9.60 -47.17 18.45
N ILE A 320 8.28 -47.00 18.26
CA ILE A 320 7.71 -45.81 17.62
C ILE A 320 7.46 -44.73 18.68
N VAL A 321 8.01 -43.54 18.45
CA VAL A 321 7.89 -42.37 19.32
C VAL A 321 6.61 -41.60 19.00
N HIS A 322 6.37 -41.35 17.72
CA HIS A 322 5.23 -40.56 17.23
C HIS A 322 4.79 -41.06 15.84
N GLN A 323 3.48 -41.10 15.62
CA GLN A 323 2.87 -41.45 14.34
C GLN A 323 1.70 -40.51 14.04
N PRO A 324 1.42 -40.19 12.76
CA PRO A 324 0.24 -39.40 12.38
C PRO A 324 -1.07 -40.10 12.79
N THR A 325 -2.14 -39.34 13.00
CA THR A 325 -3.42 -39.88 13.50
C THR A 325 -4.21 -40.71 12.50
N ASP A 326 -4.02 -40.48 11.20
CA ASP A 326 -4.75 -41.12 10.10
C ASP A 326 -3.81 -41.70 9.02
N ASP A 327 -2.53 -41.89 9.37
CA ASP A 327 -1.49 -42.38 8.47
C ASP A 327 -1.36 -41.54 7.18
N SER A 328 -1.50 -40.21 7.27
CA SER A 328 -1.31 -39.30 6.12
C SER A 328 -0.21 -38.24 6.30
N GLY A 329 0.38 -38.11 7.49
CA GLY A 329 1.39 -37.09 7.80
C GLY A 329 2.85 -37.54 7.83
N GLU A 330 3.75 -36.58 8.08
CA GLU A 330 5.18 -36.77 8.28
C GLU A 330 5.54 -36.54 9.74
N SER A 331 5.94 -37.62 10.45
CA SER A 331 6.40 -37.56 11.83
C SER A 331 7.90 -37.70 12.02
N GLY A 332 8.68 -38.21 11.07
CA GLY A 332 10.12 -38.45 11.27
C GLY A 332 11.07 -37.43 10.62
N SER A 333 10.58 -36.65 9.65
CA SER A 333 11.40 -35.80 8.78
C SER A 333 12.21 -34.76 9.59
N GLY A 334 13.52 -34.96 9.75
CA GLY A 334 14.41 -33.94 10.35
C GLY A 334 14.50 -33.95 11.88
N ALA A 335 14.05 -35.01 12.54
CA ALA A 335 14.11 -35.08 14.01
C ALA A 335 15.55 -35.22 14.54
N THR A 336 15.86 -34.48 15.61
CA THR A 336 17.16 -34.55 16.30
C THR A 336 17.01 -35.06 17.73
N ILE A 337 18.02 -35.80 18.19
CA ILE A 337 18.07 -36.40 19.52
C ILE A 337 19.27 -35.86 20.31
N ALA A 338 19.07 -35.65 21.61
CA ALA A 338 20.13 -35.32 22.54
C ALA A 338 19.90 -36.03 23.88
N ILE A 339 20.98 -36.31 24.62
CA ILE A 339 20.89 -36.85 25.97
C ILE A 339 20.72 -35.70 26.97
N GLY A 340 19.64 -35.73 27.72
CA GLY A 340 19.36 -34.75 28.76
C GLY A 340 20.20 -34.95 30.01
N PRO A 341 20.22 -33.96 30.93
CA PRO A 341 21.00 -34.01 32.18
C PRO A 341 20.59 -35.15 33.14
N ASN A 342 19.43 -35.76 32.92
CA ASN A 342 18.96 -36.93 33.65
C ASN A 342 19.42 -38.27 33.04
N GLY A 343 20.30 -38.22 32.03
CA GLY A 343 20.77 -39.40 31.28
C GLY A 343 19.69 -40.03 30.40
N GLN A 344 18.60 -39.32 30.12
CA GLN A 344 17.51 -39.81 29.27
C GLN A 344 17.51 -39.10 27.91
N PRO A 345 17.17 -39.79 26.82
CA PRO A 345 17.06 -39.16 25.52
C PRO A 345 15.84 -38.22 25.44
N ALA A 346 16.02 -37.11 24.72
CA ALA A 346 14.96 -36.22 24.30
C ALA A 346 15.04 -35.96 22.80
N ILE A 347 13.90 -35.73 22.15
CA ILE A 347 13.80 -35.62 20.69
C ILE A 347 13.05 -34.34 20.31
N ALA A 348 13.61 -33.53 19.42
CA ALA A 348 12.89 -32.47 18.74
C ALA A 348 12.44 -32.95 17.35
N GLN A 349 11.18 -32.72 17.00
CA GLN A 349 10.56 -33.27 15.80
C GLN A 349 9.85 -32.18 15.00
N PHE A 350 10.12 -32.14 13.69
CA PHE A 350 9.28 -31.47 12.71
C PHE A 350 8.11 -32.39 12.34
N PHE A 351 6.89 -31.98 12.65
CA PHE A 351 5.67 -32.73 12.35
C PHE A 351 4.88 -32.01 11.27
N VAL A 352 4.53 -32.69 10.17
CA VAL A 352 3.63 -32.18 9.14
C VAL A 352 2.40 -33.05 9.09
N ASP A 353 1.23 -32.46 9.26
CA ASP A 353 -0.04 -33.15 9.00
C ASP A 353 -0.47 -32.86 7.56
N ARG A 354 -0.98 -33.85 6.83
CA ARG A 354 -1.38 -33.67 5.42
C ARG A 354 -2.86 -34.02 5.23
N VAL A 355 -3.51 -33.45 4.22
CA VAL A 355 -4.85 -33.89 3.79
C VAL A 355 -4.75 -35.11 2.87
N SER A 356 -5.88 -35.73 2.56
CA SER A 356 -5.95 -36.94 1.72
C SER A 356 -5.37 -36.82 0.30
N THR A 357 -5.17 -35.59 -0.20
CA THR A 357 -4.50 -35.29 -1.48
C THR A 357 -2.97 -35.26 -1.38
N GLY A 358 -2.42 -35.34 -0.17
CA GLY A 358 -0.98 -35.24 0.10
C GLY A 358 -0.49 -33.81 0.38
N SER A 359 -1.33 -32.78 0.24
CA SER A 359 -0.95 -31.40 0.57
C SER A 359 -0.80 -31.20 2.08
N ALA A 360 0.17 -30.40 2.51
CA ALA A 360 0.36 -30.08 3.92
C ALA A 360 -0.82 -29.26 4.47
N SER A 361 -1.39 -29.71 5.60
CA SER A 361 -2.47 -29.03 6.32
C SER A 361 -1.92 -28.00 7.31
N PHE A 362 -0.89 -28.42 8.07
CA PHE A 362 -0.14 -27.60 9.01
C PHE A 362 1.18 -28.31 9.35
N SER A 363 2.12 -27.58 9.96
CA SER A 363 3.28 -28.21 10.60
C SER A 363 3.61 -27.60 11.96
N ARG A 364 4.25 -28.39 12.82
CA ARG A 364 4.57 -28.04 14.21
C ARG A 364 5.97 -28.51 14.58
N LEU A 365 6.56 -27.79 15.54
CA LEU A 365 7.71 -28.28 16.29
C LEU A 365 7.22 -28.99 17.55
N LEU A 366 7.56 -30.27 17.68
CA LEU A 366 7.24 -31.09 18.85
C LEU A 366 8.51 -31.45 19.63
N TYR A 367 8.38 -31.61 20.94
CA TYR A 367 9.44 -32.03 21.85
C TYR A 367 9.02 -33.26 22.64
N HIS A 368 9.82 -34.32 22.59
CA HIS A 368 9.55 -35.60 23.24
C HIS A 368 10.55 -35.87 24.35
N THR A 369 10.05 -36.30 25.51
CA THR A 369 10.89 -36.70 26.64
C THR A 369 10.60 -38.13 27.06
N ARG A 370 11.67 -38.89 27.31
CA ARG A 370 11.59 -40.26 27.82
C ARG A 370 11.19 -40.26 29.30
N GLN A 371 10.15 -41.02 29.63
CA GLN A 371 9.65 -41.15 31.00
C GLN A 371 10.36 -42.28 31.76
N ALA A 372 10.50 -42.15 33.08
CA ALA A 372 11.21 -43.12 33.93
C ALA A 372 10.61 -44.54 33.93
N GLY A 373 9.33 -44.70 33.57
CA GLY A 373 8.65 -45.99 33.44
C GLY A 373 8.66 -46.59 32.03
N GLY A 374 9.35 -45.96 31.07
CA GLY A 374 9.20 -46.24 29.63
C GLY A 374 8.13 -45.37 28.98
N GLY A 375 8.15 -45.28 27.65
CA GLY A 375 7.25 -44.44 26.85
C GLY A 375 7.70 -42.97 26.74
N TRP A 376 7.01 -42.23 25.87
CA TRP A 376 7.34 -40.86 25.48
C TRP A 376 6.24 -39.88 25.88
N MET A 377 6.63 -38.71 26.36
CA MET A 377 5.73 -37.57 26.57
C MET A 377 6.02 -36.52 25.50
N THR A 378 4.98 -36.07 24.78
CA THR A 378 5.08 -35.08 23.70
C THR A 378 4.54 -33.73 24.15
N GLU A 379 5.27 -32.67 23.85
CA GLU A 379 4.87 -31.28 24.03
C GLU A 379 4.94 -30.54 22.68
N THR A 380 4.03 -29.59 22.46
CA THR A 380 4.14 -28.66 21.32
C THR A 380 5.03 -27.49 21.72
N VAL A 381 6.11 -27.27 20.98
CA VAL A 381 7.02 -26.14 21.14
C VAL A 381 6.52 -24.94 20.34
N ALA A 382 6.23 -25.15 19.05
CA ALA A 382 5.72 -24.13 18.14
C ALA A 382 4.60 -24.69 17.26
N SER A 383 3.52 -23.93 17.09
CA SER A 383 2.36 -24.31 16.26
C SER A 383 2.09 -23.39 15.07
N ALA A 384 2.85 -22.30 14.93
CA ALA A 384 2.73 -21.35 13.84
C ALA A 384 4.08 -20.65 13.56
N PRO A 385 4.32 -20.19 12.32
CA PRO A 385 5.47 -19.35 12.00
C PRO A 385 5.31 -17.95 12.60
N ASP A 386 6.41 -17.20 12.63
CA ASP A 386 6.42 -15.80 13.09
C ASP A 386 6.53 -14.84 11.88
N GLY A 387 5.41 -14.62 11.19
CA GLY A 387 5.34 -13.70 10.05
C GLY A 387 5.90 -14.24 8.74
N TYR A 388 6.30 -15.52 8.68
CA TYR A 388 6.80 -16.18 7.49
C TYR A 388 5.71 -17.09 6.88
N SER A 389 5.12 -16.69 5.75
CA SER A 389 4.04 -17.45 5.10
C SER A 389 3.96 -17.18 3.60
N ALA A 390 3.56 -18.18 2.83
CA ALA A 390 3.30 -18.06 1.39
C ALA A 390 1.80 -18.28 1.08
N GLY A 391 1.45 -18.71 -0.15
CA GLY A 391 0.07 -18.83 -0.62
C GLY A 391 -0.88 -19.64 0.29
N ASP A 392 -0.38 -20.63 1.04
CA ASP A 392 -1.21 -21.50 1.88
C ASP A 392 -1.37 -21.00 3.33
N GLY A 393 -0.81 -19.83 3.66
CA GLY A 393 -0.98 -19.12 4.93
C GLY A 393 -0.03 -19.54 6.07
N PRO A 394 -0.24 -19.01 7.29
CA PRO A 394 0.72 -19.07 8.40
C PRO A 394 0.52 -20.32 9.28
N LYS A 395 0.48 -21.51 8.70
CA LYS A 395 0.21 -22.78 9.43
C LYS A 395 1.42 -23.68 9.58
N PHE A 396 2.59 -23.24 9.13
CA PHE A 396 3.73 -24.13 8.94
C PHE A 396 4.95 -23.63 9.71
N THR A 397 5.58 -24.49 10.52
CA THR A 397 6.74 -24.16 11.34
C THR A 397 7.51 -25.41 11.77
N GLY A 398 8.75 -25.23 12.22
CA GLY A 398 9.48 -26.24 12.97
C GLY A 398 10.44 -27.07 12.13
N TYR A 399 10.78 -26.62 10.93
CA TYR A 399 11.59 -27.34 9.97
C TYR A 399 13.03 -27.53 10.49
N ALA A 400 13.61 -28.70 10.21
CA ALA A 400 14.99 -29.09 10.55
C ALA A 400 15.43 -28.72 11.98
N PRO A 401 14.73 -29.16 13.03
CA PRO A 401 15.06 -28.76 14.39
C PRO A 401 16.37 -29.39 14.88
N LEU A 402 17.22 -28.62 15.55
CA LEU A 402 18.44 -29.07 16.21
C LEU A 402 18.34 -28.87 17.73
N LEU A 403 18.21 -29.97 18.47
CA LEU A 403 18.15 -30.01 19.92
C LEU A 403 19.55 -30.08 20.55
N LYS A 404 19.82 -29.23 21.54
CA LYS A 404 20.95 -29.35 22.47
C LYS A 404 20.54 -29.00 23.90
N PHE A 405 21.26 -29.54 24.87
CA PHE A 405 21.15 -29.12 26.26
C PHE A 405 22.30 -28.17 26.60
N ASP A 406 22.00 -27.13 27.39
CA ASP A 406 23.05 -26.29 27.98
C ASP A 406 23.64 -26.94 29.25
N ALA A 407 24.65 -26.31 29.84
CA ALA A 407 25.34 -26.81 31.04
C ALA A 407 24.45 -26.88 32.30
N GLU A 408 23.26 -26.25 32.27
CA GLU A 408 22.29 -26.21 33.35
C GLU A 408 21.16 -27.21 33.08
N GLY A 409 21.22 -27.92 31.95
CA GLY A 409 20.29 -28.96 31.58
C GLY A 409 19.01 -28.45 30.93
N LEU A 410 18.98 -27.21 30.45
CA LEU A 410 17.84 -26.65 29.73
C LEU A 410 17.88 -27.08 28.26
N PRO A 411 16.75 -27.49 27.66
CA PRO A 411 16.70 -27.82 26.23
C PRO A 411 16.59 -26.55 25.38
N HIS A 412 17.45 -26.46 24.37
CA HIS A 412 17.48 -25.44 23.32
C HIS A 412 17.22 -26.11 21.97
N ILE A 413 16.35 -25.54 21.15
CA ILE A 413 16.04 -26.02 19.81
C ILE A 413 16.23 -24.88 18.81
N ALA A 414 17.20 -24.99 17.91
CA ALA A 414 17.27 -24.13 16.73
C ALA A 414 16.44 -24.77 15.62
N PHE A 415 15.61 -24.00 14.92
CA PHE A 415 14.74 -24.54 13.87
C PHE A 415 14.38 -23.44 12.87
N SER A 416 13.94 -23.82 11.67
CA SER A 416 13.43 -22.86 10.69
C SER A 416 11.91 -22.80 10.68
N ASP A 417 11.35 -21.66 10.31
CA ASP A 417 9.96 -21.61 9.87
C ASP A 417 9.75 -22.33 8.55
N HIS A 418 8.49 -22.53 8.18
CA HIS A 418 8.13 -23.27 6.99
C HIS A 418 6.98 -22.52 6.31
N ALA A 419 6.94 -22.54 4.99
CA ALA A 419 5.84 -21.99 4.21
C ALA A 419 5.48 -22.98 3.09
N SER A 420 4.25 -22.93 2.58
CA SER A 420 3.84 -23.74 1.44
C SER A 420 3.04 -22.92 0.43
N GLN A 421 3.20 -23.25 -0.85
CA GLN A 421 2.50 -22.60 -1.95
C GLN A 421 2.17 -23.57 -3.08
N HIS A 422 0.95 -23.48 -3.61
CA HIS A 422 0.51 -24.19 -4.80
C HIS A 422 0.87 -23.44 -6.09
N PHE A 423 1.62 -24.10 -6.97
CA PHE A 423 1.94 -23.64 -8.32
C PHE A 423 1.10 -24.37 -9.37
N PRO A 424 0.61 -23.67 -10.41
CA PRO A 424 -0.21 -24.28 -11.47
C PRO A 424 0.48 -25.43 -12.22
N THR A 425 1.81 -25.39 -12.35
CA THR A 425 2.60 -26.26 -13.23
C THR A 425 3.21 -27.49 -12.54
N PHE A 426 3.53 -27.41 -11.25
CA PHE A 426 4.19 -28.50 -10.51
C PHE A 426 3.59 -28.82 -9.14
N GLY A 427 2.47 -28.18 -8.74
CA GLY A 427 1.76 -28.50 -7.51
C GLY A 427 2.25 -27.71 -6.30
N ALA A 428 2.06 -28.25 -5.09
CA ALA A 428 2.50 -27.62 -3.86
C ALA A 428 4.02 -27.76 -3.66
N ASP A 429 4.68 -26.66 -3.29
CA ASP A 429 6.07 -26.65 -2.85
C ASP A 429 6.21 -26.08 -1.44
N GLU A 430 7.31 -26.39 -0.77
CA GLU A 430 7.55 -26.18 0.65
C GLU A 430 8.89 -25.43 0.86
N PHE A 431 8.85 -24.30 1.56
CA PHE A 431 9.96 -23.35 1.66
C PHE A 431 10.40 -23.16 3.12
N ALA A 432 11.68 -23.40 3.40
CA ALA A 432 12.24 -23.18 4.74
C ALA A 432 12.50 -21.70 5.00
N GLY A 433 12.20 -21.25 6.22
CA GLY A 433 12.13 -19.86 6.62
C GLY A 433 13.17 -19.42 7.63
N GLN A 434 12.95 -18.24 8.18
CA GLN A 434 13.74 -17.64 9.26
C GLN A 434 14.17 -18.66 10.32
N ILE A 435 15.42 -18.55 10.79
CA ILE A 435 15.93 -19.39 11.88
C ILE A 435 15.46 -18.80 13.21
N ARG A 436 14.84 -19.66 14.01
CA ARG A 436 14.30 -19.38 15.34
C ARG A 436 14.97 -20.26 16.38
N HIS A 437 14.93 -19.80 17.62
CA HIS A 437 15.49 -20.48 18.77
C HIS A 437 14.40 -20.64 19.82
N ALA A 438 14.09 -21.87 20.18
CA ALA A 438 13.25 -22.18 21.32
C ALA A 438 14.11 -22.61 22.52
N VAL A 439 13.80 -22.10 23.71
CA VAL A 439 14.36 -22.60 24.97
C VAL A 439 13.25 -22.85 25.97
N LYS A 440 13.32 -23.97 26.70
CA LYS A 440 12.37 -24.28 27.76
C LYS A 440 12.94 -23.87 29.11
N GLN A 441 12.25 -22.96 29.80
CA GLN A 441 12.65 -22.47 31.11
C GLN A 441 11.45 -22.46 32.05
N ASN A 442 11.63 -22.96 33.28
CA ASN A 442 10.55 -23.07 34.27
C ASN A 442 9.27 -23.75 33.74
N GLY A 443 9.42 -24.71 32.82
CA GLY A 443 8.32 -25.44 32.20
C GLY A 443 7.65 -24.76 31.00
N VAL A 444 8.09 -23.56 30.62
CA VAL A 444 7.51 -22.77 29.52
C VAL A 444 8.49 -22.67 28.36
N TRP A 445 7.99 -22.85 27.14
CA TRP A 445 8.75 -22.60 25.92
C TRP A 445 8.72 -21.11 25.57
N THR A 446 9.89 -20.58 25.30
CA THR A 446 10.11 -19.22 24.79
C THR A 446 10.80 -19.33 23.44
N ILE A 447 10.37 -18.53 22.46
CA ILE A 447 10.86 -18.59 21.09
C ILE A 447 11.32 -17.20 20.65
N ASP A 448 12.58 -17.11 20.24
CA ASP A 448 13.17 -15.91 19.68
C ASP A 448 13.44 -16.09 18.18
N ARG A 449 13.31 -15.00 17.43
CA ARG A 449 13.72 -14.93 16.02
C ARG A 449 15.20 -14.59 15.97
N VAL A 450 16.01 -15.50 15.42
CA VAL A 450 17.47 -15.36 15.41
C VAL A 450 17.95 -14.70 14.13
N LEU A 451 17.54 -15.25 13.00
CA LEU A 451 17.87 -14.73 11.68
C LEU A 451 16.55 -14.54 10.90
N PRO A 452 16.01 -13.32 10.86
CA PRO A 452 14.72 -13.02 10.26
C PRO A 452 14.77 -13.06 8.73
N GLN A 453 13.64 -13.39 8.11
CA GLN A 453 13.38 -13.18 6.68
C GLN A 453 11.87 -13.21 6.41
N SER A 454 11.42 -12.59 5.31
CA SER A 454 9.99 -12.45 4.97
C SER A 454 9.58 -12.82 3.55
N ASP A 455 10.49 -13.22 2.64
CA ASP A 455 10.15 -13.55 1.24
C ASP A 455 10.32 -15.06 0.98
N PRO A 456 9.32 -15.89 1.28
CA PRO A 456 9.44 -17.35 1.16
C PRO A 456 9.69 -17.87 -0.25
N LEU A 457 9.31 -17.10 -1.27
CA LEU A 457 9.41 -17.56 -2.66
C LEU A 457 10.80 -17.34 -3.25
N ARG A 458 11.50 -16.31 -2.78
CA ARG A 458 12.82 -15.95 -3.30
C ARG A 458 13.93 -16.19 -2.30
N ASN A 459 13.62 -16.31 -1.01
CA ASN A 459 14.62 -16.29 0.03
C ASN A 459 14.30 -17.35 1.07
N GLN A 460 15.10 -18.40 1.09
CA GLN A 460 14.93 -19.53 2.00
C GLN A 460 16.09 -19.60 2.98
N MET A 461 15.83 -20.09 4.19
CA MET A 461 16.86 -20.32 5.20
C MET A 461 16.81 -21.76 5.67
N VAL A 462 17.83 -22.52 5.28
CA VAL A 462 17.92 -23.97 5.45
C VAL A 462 19.07 -24.33 6.39
N TYR A 463 19.00 -25.54 6.96
CA TYR A 463 20.06 -26.18 7.75
C TYR A 463 20.50 -25.37 8.98
N PRO A 464 19.58 -25.07 9.93
CA PRO A 464 19.94 -24.39 11.16
C PRO A 464 20.94 -25.24 11.96
N ALA A 465 22.05 -24.64 12.32
CA ALA A 465 23.08 -25.19 13.20
C ALA A 465 23.18 -24.34 14.48
N MET A 466 23.56 -24.97 15.58
CA MET A 466 23.64 -24.32 16.90
C MET A 466 24.80 -24.88 17.72
N ALA A 467 25.53 -23.99 18.38
CA ALA A 467 26.52 -24.30 19.40
C ALA A 467 26.28 -23.44 20.64
N ILE A 468 26.46 -24.02 21.82
CA ILE A 468 26.15 -23.38 23.10
C ILE A 468 27.38 -23.41 24.00
N THR A 469 27.70 -22.28 24.64
CA THR A 469 28.63 -22.19 25.77
C THR A 469 27.90 -21.74 27.03
N SER A 470 28.65 -21.57 28.12
CA SER A 470 28.13 -20.95 29.35
C SER A 470 27.70 -19.49 29.18
N ASN A 471 28.17 -18.77 28.16
CA ASN A 471 27.94 -17.32 27.99
C ASN A 471 27.20 -16.95 26.70
N GLU A 472 27.25 -17.79 25.68
CA GLU A 472 26.83 -17.45 24.31
C GLU A 472 26.21 -18.66 23.61
N ILE A 473 25.19 -18.39 22.80
CA ILE A 473 24.61 -19.34 21.86
C ILE A 473 24.92 -18.84 20.45
N PHE A 474 25.64 -19.64 19.69
CA PHE A 474 25.95 -19.39 18.29
C PHE A 474 24.97 -20.16 17.40
N PHE A 475 24.48 -19.50 16.36
CA PHE A 475 23.61 -20.06 15.33
C PHE A 475 24.26 -19.87 13.96
N ALA A 476 24.02 -20.83 13.07
CA ALA A 476 24.36 -20.70 11.66
C ALA A 476 23.30 -21.34 10.77
N GLY A 477 23.35 -21.03 9.48
CA GLY A 477 22.52 -21.64 8.46
C GLY A 477 23.00 -21.30 7.06
N ILE A 478 22.26 -21.75 6.06
CA ILE A 478 22.46 -21.35 4.67
C ILE A 478 21.22 -20.60 4.19
N ARG A 479 21.43 -19.39 3.72
CA ARG A 479 20.40 -18.60 3.04
C ARG A 479 20.50 -18.88 1.54
N GLN A 480 19.43 -19.38 0.95
CA GLN A 480 19.29 -19.60 -0.49
C GLN A 480 18.44 -18.47 -1.08
N PHE A 481 18.96 -17.80 -2.11
CA PHE A 481 18.26 -16.76 -2.83
C PHE A 481 17.97 -17.21 -4.27
N ASP A 482 16.70 -17.40 -4.58
CA ASP A 482 16.21 -17.87 -5.87
C ASP A 482 15.79 -16.69 -6.76
N PHE A 483 16.42 -16.58 -7.92
CA PHE A 483 16.06 -15.62 -8.95
C PHE A 483 15.02 -16.26 -9.85
N LEU A 484 13.79 -15.75 -9.79
CA LEU A 484 12.66 -16.30 -10.51
C LEU A 484 12.39 -15.53 -11.81
N SER A 485 11.91 -16.22 -12.84
CA SER A 485 11.27 -15.60 -14.00
C SER A 485 9.86 -15.10 -13.67
N ALA A 486 9.22 -14.40 -14.62
CA ALA A 486 7.86 -13.88 -14.45
C ALA A 486 6.80 -14.98 -14.21
N ASP A 487 7.06 -16.21 -14.67
CA ASP A 487 6.24 -17.41 -14.44
C ASP A 487 6.70 -18.23 -13.21
N LEU A 488 7.51 -17.64 -12.32
CA LEU A 488 8.04 -18.26 -11.10
C LEU A 488 8.95 -19.49 -11.32
N THR A 489 9.54 -19.61 -12.51
CA THR A 489 10.57 -20.62 -12.75
C THR A 489 11.90 -20.15 -12.16
N VAL A 490 12.58 -21.00 -11.39
CA VAL A 490 13.92 -20.69 -10.86
C VAL A 490 14.90 -20.61 -12.01
N LEU A 491 15.45 -19.41 -12.26
CA LEU A 491 16.45 -19.14 -13.28
C LEU A 491 17.86 -19.44 -12.76
N ARG A 492 18.15 -19.04 -11.52
CA ARG A 492 19.40 -19.31 -10.80
C ARG A 492 19.16 -19.22 -9.30
N SER A 493 20.03 -19.85 -8.52
CA SER A 493 20.03 -19.78 -7.05
C SER A 493 21.40 -19.37 -6.56
N GLU A 494 21.44 -18.43 -5.63
CA GLU A 494 22.63 -18.04 -4.90
C GLU A 494 22.54 -18.51 -3.45
N PHE A 495 23.67 -18.73 -2.80
CA PHE A 495 23.69 -19.29 -1.46
C PHE A 495 24.71 -18.55 -0.59
N TYR A 496 24.30 -18.29 0.65
CA TYR A 496 25.03 -17.45 1.59
C TYR A 496 25.14 -18.18 2.93
N TYR A 497 26.35 -18.22 3.48
CA TYR A 497 26.51 -18.60 4.88
C TYR A 497 26.00 -17.46 5.75
N VAL A 498 25.12 -17.79 6.69
CA VAL A 498 24.58 -16.85 7.66
C VAL A 498 24.85 -17.37 9.06
N SER A 499 25.15 -16.45 9.98
CA SER A 499 25.40 -16.77 11.38
C SER A 499 24.84 -15.70 12.29
N ALA A 500 24.67 -16.03 13.55
CA ALA A 500 24.23 -15.11 14.57
C ALA A 500 24.72 -15.60 15.94
N SER A 501 24.90 -14.70 16.89
CA SER A 501 25.25 -15.07 18.26
C SER A 501 24.42 -14.31 19.27
N MET A 502 23.85 -15.03 20.23
CA MET A 502 23.02 -14.46 21.29
C MET A 502 23.69 -14.65 22.65
N PRO A 503 23.65 -13.63 23.53
CA PRO A 503 24.12 -13.80 24.89
C PRO A 503 23.19 -14.76 25.62
N ARG A 504 23.77 -15.69 26.38
CA ARG A 504 22.99 -16.59 27.22
C ARG A 504 22.33 -15.86 28.39
N THR A 505 23.03 -14.86 28.94
CA THR A 505 22.45 -13.86 29.86
C THR A 505 22.71 -12.46 29.33
N GLY A 506 21.68 -11.80 28.79
CA GLY A 506 21.83 -10.52 28.11
C GLY A 506 20.52 -9.94 27.60
N LEU A 507 20.61 -8.84 26.86
CA LEU A 507 19.46 -8.22 26.20
C LEU A 507 19.59 -8.40 24.69
N SER A 508 18.48 -8.57 24.00
CA SER A 508 18.37 -8.30 22.56
C SER A 508 17.38 -7.17 22.33
N VAL A 509 17.59 -6.44 21.23
CA VAL A 509 16.74 -5.34 20.80
C VAL A 509 16.44 -5.55 19.33
N ARG A 510 15.18 -5.40 18.94
CA ARG A 510 14.72 -5.56 17.56
C ARG A 510 13.73 -4.47 17.22
N ALA A 511 13.91 -3.83 16.07
CA ALA A 511 12.87 -2.98 15.47
C ALA A 511 11.98 -3.79 14.51
N ASP A 512 10.71 -3.42 14.40
CA ASP A 512 9.79 -4.03 13.43
C ASP A 512 10.14 -3.63 11.99
N ALA A 513 10.59 -2.38 11.81
CA ALA A 513 11.15 -1.84 10.57
C ALA A 513 12.52 -1.22 10.86
N LEU A 514 13.50 -1.55 10.01
CA LEU A 514 14.89 -1.10 10.12
C LEU A 514 15.21 0.04 9.14
N ASN A 515 14.34 0.30 8.18
CA ASN A 515 14.42 1.44 7.26
C ASN A 515 13.09 2.18 7.39
N LEU A 516 13.15 3.46 7.69
CA LEU A 516 12.02 4.36 7.83
C LEU A 516 12.26 5.55 6.91
N THR A 517 11.20 6.16 6.42
CA THR A 517 11.27 7.57 6.01
C THR A 517 10.99 8.47 7.21
N GLU A 518 11.34 9.75 7.13
CA GLU A 518 10.90 10.72 8.13
C GLU A 518 9.37 10.66 8.29
N THR A 519 8.89 10.83 9.53
CA THR A 519 7.48 10.67 9.96
C THR A 519 6.91 9.24 10.03
N GLU A 520 7.61 8.21 9.55
CA GLU A 520 7.17 6.81 9.70
C GLU A 520 7.44 6.23 11.10
N PRO A 521 6.40 5.76 11.83
CA PRO A 521 6.59 5.12 13.12
C PRO A 521 7.04 3.67 12.98
N THR A 522 7.77 3.18 13.98
CA THR A 522 8.09 1.76 14.15
C THR A 522 7.98 1.32 15.61
N LYS A 523 8.20 0.04 15.87
CA LYS A 523 8.22 -0.51 17.23
C LYS A 523 9.55 -1.14 17.53
N LEU A 524 9.98 -0.98 18.78
CA LEU A 524 11.20 -1.58 19.31
C LEU A 524 10.83 -2.60 20.40
N THR A 525 11.17 -3.86 20.17
CA THR A 525 11.01 -4.95 21.14
C THR A 525 12.34 -5.24 21.82
N ILE A 526 12.34 -5.18 23.15
CA ILE A 526 13.49 -5.48 24.00
C ILE A 526 13.22 -6.80 24.72
N THR A 527 14.10 -7.77 24.55
CA THR A 527 13.99 -9.10 25.17
C THR A 527 15.14 -9.32 26.15
N ARG A 528 14.83 -9.84 27.35
CA ARG A 528 15.84 -10.32 28.31
C ARG A 528 16.05 -11.83 28.19
N HIS A 529 17.30 -12.21 28.07
CA HIS A 529 17.79 -13.58 28.09
C HIS A 529 18.34 -13.84 29.49
N THR A 530 17.64 -14.63 30.29
CA THR A 530 18.05 -15.04 31.64
C THR A 530 17.21 -16.23 32.09
N THR A 531 17.71 -17.00 33.06
CA THR A 531 16.96 -18.11 33.66
C THR A 531 16.00 -17.68 34.78
N ASN A 532 16.03 -16.40 35.19
CA ASN A 532 15.21 -15.87 36.28
C ASN A 532 14.38 -14.64 35.88
N PHE A 533 13.07 -14.83 35.74
CA PHE A 533 12.10 -13.78 35.40
C PHE A 533 11.36 -13.18 36.60
N ALA A 534 11.65 -13.61 37.83
CA ALA A 534 10.81 -13.32 39.00
C ALA A 534 10.76 -11.82 39.36
N ALA A 535 11.84 -11.08 39.12
CA ALA A 535 11.90 -9.64 39.34
C ALA A 535 11.64 -8.87 38.03
N PRO A 536 11.08 -7.64 38.09
CA PRO A 536 11.10 -6.75 36.93
C PRO A 536 12.55 -6.34 36.59
N LEU A 537 12.83 -6.10 35.32
CA LEU A 537 14.14 -5.64 34.84
C LEU A 537 14.02 -4.25 34.21
N THR A 538 14.65 -3.26 34.82
CA THR A 538 14.81 -1.94 34.24
C THR A 538 15.95 -1.97 33.22
N VAL A 539 15.67 -1.50 32.00
CA VAL A 539 16.58 -1.43 30.87
C VAL A 539 16.77 0.03 30.48
N THR A 540 18.02 0.46 30.41
CA THR A 540 18.39 1.77 29.86
C THR A 540 18.58 1.64 28.35
N LEU A 541 17.94 2.51 27.59
CA LEU A 541 18.05 2.64 26.14
C LEU A 541 18.86 3.90 25.82
N THR A 542 19.92 3.73 25.03
CA THR A 542 20.72 4.83 24.49
C THR A 542 20.34 5.04 23.04
N ASN A 543 19.91 6.25 22.71
CA ASN A 543 19.72 6.69 21.33
C ASN A 543 21.03 7.29 20.79
N GLY A 544 21.50 6.77 19.66
CA GLY A 544 22.71 7.21 18.98
C GLY A 544 22.51 8.49 18.19
N ASP A 545 21.28 8.78 17.76
CA ASP A 545 20.92 10.02 17.12
C ASP A 545 19.50 10.48 17.49
N SER A 546 19.43 11.59 18.19
CA SER A 546 18.15 12.15 18.67
C SER A 546 17.57 13.22 17.76
N SER A 547 18.26 13.64 16.68
CA SER A 547 17.59 14.41 15.61
C SER A 547 16.61 13.50 14.88
N GLU A 548 17.00 12.25 14.63
CA GLU A 548 16.27 11.31 13.80
C GLU A 548 15.15 10.54 14.51
N LEU A 549 15.42 10.04 15.72
CA LEU A 549 14.49 9.15 16.41
C LEU A 549 14.12 9.66 17.80
N ASN A 550 12.87 9.43 18.17
CA ASN A 550 12.37 9.72 19.51
C ASN A 550 11.73 8.47 20.14
N PHE A 551 12.23 8.09 21.31
CA PHE A 551 11.72 6.98 22.12
C PHE A 551 12.16 7.10 23.58
N ALA A 552 11.53 6.34 24.48
CA ALA A 552 11.85 6.34 25.90
C ALA A 552 13.28 5.83 26.17
N THR A 553 14.08 6.57 26.93
CA THR A 553 15.47 6.17 27.30
C THR A 553 15.53 5.14 28.43
N GLU A 554 14.40 4.80 29.03
CA GLU A 554 14.29 3.76 30.06
C GLU A 554 12.98 3.01 29.87
N VAL A 555 13.06 1.68 29.91
CA VAL A 555 11.90 0.79 29.82
C VAL A 555 12.01 -0.32 30.86
N THR A 556 10.88 -0.77 31.41
CA THR A 556 10.85 -1.88 32.37
C THR A 556 10.22 -3.11 31.73
N ILE A 557 10.96 -4.22 31.69
CA ILE A 557 10.38 -5.54 31.42
C ILE A 557 9.74 -6.03 32.72
N PRO A 558 8.40 -6.22 32.78
CA PRO A 558 7.72 -6.59 34.02
C PRO A 558 8.17 -7.94 34.59
N ALA A 559 7.93 -8.15 35.88
CA ALA A 559 8.12 -9.45 36.52
C ALA A 559 7.31 -10.53 35.78
N GLY A 560 7.92 -11.69 35.54
CA GLY A 560 7.36 -12.80 34.79
C GLY A 560 7.37 -12.64 33.27
N GLN A 561 7.70 -11.48 32.71
CA GLN A 561 7.74 -11.23 31.27
C GLN A 561 9.16 -11.37 30.70
N GLN A 562 9.31 -11.86 29.48
CA GLN A 562 10.61 -11.95 28.81
C GLN A 562 10.93 -10.71 27.97
N ALA A 563 9.91 -10.00 27.49
CA ALA A 563 10.09 -8.86 26.59
C ALA A 563 9.14 -7.71 26.91
N VAL A 564 9.45 -6.55 26.33
CA VAL A 564 8.61 -5.35 26.30
C VAL A 564 8.76 -4.68 24.94
N THR A 565 7.67 -4.14 24.41
CA THR A 565 7.66 -3.40 23.13
C THR A 565 7.32 -1.95 23.41
N ILE A 566 8.03 -1.03 22.76
CA ILE A 566 7.80 0.42 22.81
C ILE A 566 7.66 0.98 21.40
N ASP A 567 6.97 2.11 21.27
CA ASP A 567 6.88 2.85 20.02
C ASP A 567 8.14 3.71 19.82
N VAL A 568 8.56 3.83 18.58
CA VAL A 568 9.67 4.66 18.10
C VAL A 568 9.12 5.54 16.98
N ALA A 569 9.30 6.84 17.07
CA ALA A 569 8.95 7.77 16.00
C ALA A 569 10.23 8.20 15.28
N SER A 570 10.25 8.13 13.95
CA SER A 570 11.15 9.01 13.19
C SER A 570 10.62 10.43 13.26
N LEU A 571 11.55 11.36 13.35
CA LEU A 571 11.30 12.79 13.37
C LEU A 571 11.49 13.33 11.95
N GLU A 572 10.82 14.46 11.69
CA GLU A 572 11.07 15.29 10.52
C GLU A 572 11.78 16.52 11.04
N ASP A 573 13.05 16.71 10.66
CA ASP A 573 13.84 17.84 11.16
C ASP A 573 14.00 18.99 10.15
N ASN A 574 13.48 18.82 8.92
CA ASN A 574 13.54 19.77 7.80
C ASN A 574 14.96 20.08 7.29
N GLU A 575 15.98 19.31 7.71
CA GLU A 575 17.27 19.26 7.03
C GLU A 575 17.21 18.19 5.94
N ASN A 576 17.91 18.41 4.83
CA ASN A 576 18.02 17.44 3.73
C ASN A 576 19.43 16.87 3.74
N ASP A 577 19.64 15.80 4.48
CA ASP A 577 20.94 15.19 4.71
C ASP A 577 21.04 13.71 4.34
N GLY A 578 19.95 13.13 3.84
CA GLY A 578 19.96 11.81 3.21
C GLY A 578 19.77 10.66 4.19
N LEU A 579 20.29 9.48 3.83
CA LEU A 579 20.15 8.29 4.66
C LEU A 579 20.99 8.41 5.94
N GLN A 580 20.32 8.53 7.08
CA GLN A 580 20.91 8.51 8.41
C GLN A 580 20.82 7.13 9.07
N THR A 581 21.83 6.76 9.86
CA THR A 581 21.84 5.47 10.59
C THR A 581 21.90 5.71 12.09
N VAL A 582 20.81 5.38 12.77
CA VAL A 582 20.64 5.59 14.21
C VAL A 582 20.92 4.31 14.98
N SER A 583 21.92 4.36 15.87
CA SER A 583 22.25 3.21 16.71
C SER A 583 21.49 3.20 18.03
N ILE A 584 20.88 2.07 18.41
CA ILE A 584 20.14 1.91 19.65
C ILE A 584 20.82 0.86 20.52
N THR A 585 21.10 1.17 21.78
CA THR A 585 21.71 0.23 22.74
C THR A 585 20.84 0.03 23.97
N ALA A 586 20.51 -1.21 24.30
CA ALA A 586 19.86 -1.61 25.55
C ALA A 586 20.85 -2.20 26.55
N ALA A 587 20.84 -1.67 27.77
CA ALA A 587 21.72 -2.09 28.85
C ALA A 587 20.95 -2.30 30.15
N ALA A 588 21.32 -3.34 30.91
CA ALA A 588 20.87 -3.56 32.26
C ALA A 588 21.97 -4.21 33.11
N SER A 589 22.00 -3.92 34.41
CA SER A 589 23.03 -4.46 35.30
C SER A 589 22.96 -5.99 35.36
N GLY A 590 24.10 -6.66 35.11
CA GLY A 590 24.19 -8.13 35.09
C GLY A 590 23.76 -8.78 33.77
N PHE A 591 23.44 -7.98 32.76
CA PHE A 591 23.10 -8.43 31.41
C PHE A 591 24.12 -7.90 30.41
N LEU A 592 24.53 -8.73 29.46
CA LEU A 592 25.21 -8.25 28.25
C LEU A 592 24.27 -7.33 27.47
N THR A 593 24.80 -6.26 26.88
CA THR A 593 24.00 -5.24 26.19
C THR A 593 23.45 -5.74 24.86
N GLY A 594 22.20 -5.41 24.56
CA GLY A 594 21.60 -5.58 23.25
C GLY A 594 21.78 -4.33 22.39
N ARG A 595 21.90 -4.48 21.08
CA ARG A 595 21.98 -3.34 20.14
C ARG A 595 21.13 -3.60 18.91
N THR A 596 20.69 -2.55 18.26
CA THR A 596 20.11 -2.56 16.91
C THR A 596 20.40 -1.22 16.23
N ILE A 597 20.16 -1.10 14.94
CA ILE A 597 20.21 0.18 14.22
C ILE A 597 18.91 0.36 13.43
N ILE A 598 18.53 1.60 13.19
CA ILE A 598 17.43 1.96 12.28
C ILE A 598 17.99 3.01 11.33
N ASN A 599 17.77 2.82 10.03
CA ASN A 599 18.07 3.82 9.03
C ASN A 599 16.82 4.69 8.84
N VAL A 600 17.02 6.00 8.83
CA VAL A 600 16.00 7.00 8.52
C VAL A 600 16.42 7.65 7.20
N ASP A 601 15.59 7.50 6.18
CA ASP A 601 15.82 8.03 4.84
C ASP A 601 15.11 9.37 4.71
N ASP A 602 15.89 10.40 4.41
CA ASP A 602 15.45 11.74 4.09
C ASP A 602 15.82 12.03 2.62
N PRO A 603 14.94 11.65 1.67
CA PRO A 603 15.24 11.82 0.26
C PRO A 603 15.17 13.30 -0.12
N PRO A 604 16.15 13.81 -0.89
CA PRO A 604 16.13 15.20 -1.29
C PRO A 604 14.86 15.53 -2.09
N LEU A 605 14.13 16.58 -1.71
CA LEU A 605 12.96 17.04 -2.46
C LEU A 605 13.37 17.66 -3.81
N GLY A 606 12.52 17.54 -4.82
CA GLY A 606 12.72 18.11 -6.15
C GLY A 606 11.67 19.16 -6.50
N ASP A 607 11.90 19.88 -7.61
CA ASP A 607 10.99 20.91 -8.11
C ASP A 607 10.52 20.56 -9.53
N LEU A 608 9.35 21.08 -9.91
CA LEU A 608 8.80 20.99 -11.26
C LEU A 608 8.46 22.39 -11.77
N SER A 609 8.80 22.72 -13.01
CA SER A 609 8.50 24.03 -13.59
C SER A 609 8.17 23.97 -15.09
N GLY A 610 7.44 24.99 -15.55
CA GLY A 610 7.00 25.11 -16.92
C GLY A 610 6.44 26.49 -17.26
N VAL A 611 5.93 26.61 -18.48
CA VAL A 611 5.35 27.85 -19.01
C VAL A 611 4.01 27.59 -19.69
N GLN A 612 3.01 28.40 -19.36
CA GLN A 612 1.79 28.58 -20.16
C GLN A 612 2.01 29.69 -21.18
N PHE A 613 1.75 29.45 -22.47
CA PHE A 613 1.98 30.43 -23.53
C PHE A 613 0.85 30.49 -24.56
N ASN A 614 0.74 31.63 -25.24
CA ASN A 614 -0.14 31.84 -26.38
C ASN A 614 0.57 31.37 -27.65
N ASP A 615 0.15 30.21 -28.13
CA ASP A 615 0.63 29.55 -29.34
C ASP A 615 -0.04 30.21 -30.55
N LEU A 616 0.60 31.24 -31.10
CA LEU A 616 0.00 32.18 -32.06
C LEU A 616 -0.18 31.56 -33.45
N ASP A 617 0.59 30.53 -33.78
CA ASP A 617 0.49 29.81 -35.06
C ASP A 617 -0.01 28.36 -34.94
N ALA A 618 -0.34 27.94 -33.71
CA ALA A 618 -0.95 26.67 -33.36
C ALA A 618 -0.05 25.44 -33.65
N ASP A 619 1.26 25.60 -33.63
CA ASP A 619 2.21 24.54 -33.96
C ASP A 619 2.56 23.62 -32.76
N GLY A 620 2.13 23.99 -31.55
CA GLY A 620 2.32 23.23 -30.32
C GLY A 620 3.70 23.39 -29.69
N THR A 621 4.52 24.33 -30.15
CA THR A 621 5.87 24.64 -29.65
C THR A 621 5.94 26.11 -29.26
N ARG A 622 6.63 26.43 -28.15
CA ARG A 622 6.82 27.83 -27.77
C ARG A 622 7.90 28.49 -28.63
N ASP A 623 7.48 29.36 -29.53
CA ASP A 623 8.34 30.05 -30.48
C ASP A 623 8.73 31.48 -30.06
N ALA A 624 9.72 32.03 -30.76
CA ALA A 624 10.20 33.39 -30.50
C ALA A 624 9.15 34.42 -30.95
N GLY A 625 8.49 35.05 -29.99
CA GLY A 625 7.40 36.02 -30.24
C GLY A 625 6.09 35.63 -29.55
N GLU A 626 6.02 34.42 -29.01
CA GLU A 626 4.85 33.90 -28.32
C GLU A 626 4.86 34.28 -26.84
N PRO A 627 3.90 35.12 -26.40
CA PRO A 627 3.87 35.60 -25.03
C PRO A 627 3.46 34.49 -24.06
N GLY A 628 4.06 34.49 -22.88
CA GLY A 628 3.54 33.71 -21.76
C GLY A 628 2.22 34.28 -21.26
N LEU A 629 1.39 33.43 -20.65
CA LEU A 629 0.05 33.80 -20.20
C LEU A 629 -0.06 33.74 -18.68
N SER A 630 -0.41 34.87 -18.08
CA SER A 630 -0.53 35.03 -16.64
C SER A 630 -1.90 34.62 -16.10
N GLY A 631 -1.95 34.20 -14.83
CA GLY A 631 -3.22 33.89 -14.14
C GLY A 631 -3.84 32.55 -14.52
N TRP A 632 -3.11 31.67 -15.20
CA TRP A 632 -3.58 30.32 -15.53
C TRP A 632 -3.36 29.38 -14.36
N THR A 633 -4.38 28.57 -14.05
CA THR A 633 -4.28 27.55 -13.00
C THR A 633 -3.66 26.28 -13.55
N ILE A 634 -2.50 25.93 -13.00
CA ILE A 634 -1.80 24.66 -13.25
C ILE A 634 -1.90 23.82 -11.97
N TYR A 635 -2.21 22.52 -12.09
CA TYR A 635 -2.41 21.64 -10.95
C TYR A 635 -1.76 20.26 -11.14
N LEU A 636 -1.46 19.60 -10.02
CA LEU A 636 -1.01 18.20 -9.99
C LEU A 636 -2.23 17.30 -9.86
N ASP A 637 -2.53 16.57 -10.93
CA ASP A 637 -3.68 15.67 -11.03
C ASP A 637 -3.34 14.32 -10.40
N LEU A 638 -3.68 14.16 -9.12
CA LEU A 638 -3.22 13.05 -8.30
C LEU A 638 -4.04 11.78 -8.54
N ASN A 639 -5.31 11.92 -8.95
CA ASN A 639 -6.22 10.81 -9.19
C ASN A 639 -6.39 10.45 -10.68
N GLN A 640 -5.73 11.20 -11.57
CA GLN A 640 -5.65 11.01 -13.01
C GLN A 640 -6.97 11.16 -13.77
N ASN A 641 -7.86 12.04 -13.29
CA ASN A 641 -9.20 12.17 -13.87
C ASN A 641 -9.41 13.40 -14.77
N ASN A 642 -8.39 14.25 -14.95
CA ASN A 642 -8.43 15.50 -15.73
C ASN A 642 -9.37 16.58 -15.19
N GLN A 643 -9.67 16.55 -13.90
CA GLN A 643 -10.49 17.55 -13.22
C GLN A 643 -9.75 18.06 -12.00
N MET A 644 -9.75 19.38 -11.79
CA MET A 644 -9.14 19.96 -10.59
C MET A 644 -10.10 19.82 -9.41
N GLU A 645 -9.59 19.29 -8.29
CA GLU A 645 -10.41 18.99 -7.11
C GLU A 645 -9.81 19.50 -5.79
N MET A 646 -10.65 19.52 -4.75
CA MET A 646 -10.23 19.95 -3.42
C MET A 646 -9.21 18.96 -2.84
N GLY A 647 -7.96 19.42 -2.66
CA GLY A 647 -6.84 18.63 -2.14
C GLY A 647 -5.71 18.41 -3.14
N GLU A 648 -5.92 18.78 -4.42
CA GLU A 648 -4.86 18.74 -5.42
C GLU A 648 -3.99 20.01 -5.37
N PRO A 649 -2.66 19.88 -5.30
CA PRO A 649 -1.77 21.04 -5.34
C PRO A 649 -1.94 21.83 -6.64
N SER A 650 -2.06 23.16 -6.55
CA SER A 650 -2.18 24.04 -7.71
C SER A 650 -1.41 25.35 -7.52
N VAL A 651 -1.05 25.96 -8.64
CA VAL A 651 -0.35 27.24 -8.72
C VAL A 651 -0.91 28.08 -9.86
N LEU A 652 -0.80 29.40 -9.73
CA LEU A 652 -1.11 30.35 -10.81
C LEU A 652 0.18 30.70 -11.55
N THR A 653 0.08 30.85 -12.87
CA THR A 653 1.19 31.35 -13.68
C THR A 653 1.48 32.83 -13.40
N ASP A 654 2.77 33.18 -13.39
CA ASP A 654 3.23 34.56 -13.21
C ASP A 654 3.00 35.44 -14.46
N ALA A 655 3.45 36.69 -14.43
CA ALA A 655 3.27 37.66 -15.51
C ALA A 655 3.88 37.22 -16.86
N ASP A 656 4.91 36.37 -16.82
CA ASP A 656 5.63 35.85 -17.97
C ASP A 656 5.17 34.42 -18.34
N GLY A 657 4.10 33.93 -17.69
CA GLY A 657 3.50 32.62 -17.90
C GLY A 657 4.19 31.46 -17.16
N ASN A 658 5.19 31.72 -16.32
CA ASN A 658 5.92 30.65 -15.64
C ASN A 658 5.14 30.13 -14.43
N TYR A 659 5.32 28.85 -14.13
CA TYR A 659 4.84 28.24 -12.89
C TYR A 659 5.87 27.26 -12.33
N ALA A 660 5.79 27.00 -11.02
CA ALA A 660 6.60 25.98 -10.37
C ALA A 660 5.88 25.32 -9.20
N PHE A 661 6.06 24.01 -9.05
CA PHE A 661 5.78 23.26 -7.84
C PHE A 661 7.11 22.94 -7.17
N THR A 662 7.27 23.38 -5.92
CA THR A 662 8.50 23.17 -5.15
C THR A 662 8.31 22.13 -4.08
N MET A 663 9.41 21.55 -3.59
CA MET A 663 9.39 20.61 -2.44
C MET A 663 8.55 19.36 -2.72
N LEU A 664 8.62 18.84 -3.95
CA LEU A 664 7.95 17.62 -4.35
C LEU A 664 8.82 16.42 -4.00
N THR A 665 8.22 15.38 -3.42
CA THR A 665 8.87 14.08 -3.25
C THR A 665 9.29 13.52 -4.62
N PRO A 666 10.47 12.89 -4.76
CA PRO A 666 10.85 12.26 -6.01
C PRO A 666 9.78 11.28 -6.52
N GLY A 667 9.36 11.40 -7.78
CA GLY A 667 8.23 10.64 -8.31
C GLY A 667 7.73 11.11 -9.66
N ASN A 668 6.80 10.37 -10.25
CA ASN A 668 6.14 10.75 -11.49
C ASN A 668 4.86 11.52 -11.19
N TYR A 669 4.81 12.77 -11.64
CA TYR A 669 3.67 13.65 -11.49
C TYR A 669 2.93 13.82 -12.80
N ARG A 670 1.61 13.97 -12.69
CA ARG A 670 0.74 14.36 -13.80
C ARG A 670 0.35 15.80 -13.60
N VAL A 671 0.81 16.67 -14.48
CA VAL A 671 0.58 18.12 -14.41
C VAL A 671 -0.46 18.48 -15.45
N ALA A 672 -1.45 19.28 -15.10
CA ALA A 672 -2.53 19.67 -15.99
C ALA A 672 -2.79 21.18 -15.94
N SER A 673 -3.23 21.73 -17.06
CA SER A 673 -3.70 23.12 -17.16
C SER A 673 -5.23 23.16 -17.18
N MET A 674 -5.81 23.96 -16.30
CA MET A 674 -7.25 24.23 -16.30
C MET A 674 -7.66 24.86 -17.66
N PRO A 675 -8.72 24.38 -18.33
CA PRO A 675 -9.28 25.07 -19.49
C PRO A 675 -9.76 26.48 -19.13
N MET A 676 -9.54 27.44 -20.02
CA MET A 676 -10.08 28.79 -19.91
C MET A 676 -10.99 29.08 -21.10
N ALA A 677 -12.13 29.73 -20.87
CA ALA A 677 -13.03 30.12 -21.94
C ALA A 677 -12.32 31.03 -22.95
N GLY A 678 -12.56 30.81 -24.25
CA GLY A 678 -11.93 31.57 -25.33
C GLY A 678 -10.55 31.13 -25.77
N TRP A 679 -10.02 30.06 -25.18
CA TRP A 679 -8.71 29.52 -25.53
C TRP A 679 -8.82 28.07 -25.98
N GLY A 680 -8.37 27.78 -27.21
CA GLY A 680 -8.20 26.43 -27.72
C GLY A 680 -6.86 25.84 -27.29
N ARG A 681 -6.84 24.59 -26.81
CA ARG A 681 -5.58 23.91 -26.44
C ARG A 681 -4.81 23.50 -27.69
N THR A 682 -3.51 23.82 -27.72
CA THR A 682 -2.62 23.41 -28.80
C THR A 682 -1.62 22.34 -28.32
N THR A 683 -1.07 22.49 -27.11
CA THR A 683 -0.13 21.50 -26.54
C THR A 683 -0.22 21.36 -25.01
N PRO A 684 -0.17 20.12 -24.47
CA PRO A 684 -0.50 18.89 -25.18
C PRO A 684 -2.02 18.85 -25.46
N ALA A 685 -2.44 18.23 -26.56
CA ALA A 685 -3.86 18.07 -26.89
C ALA A 685 -4.68 17.34 -25.80
N SER A 686 -4.01 16.54 -24.97
CA SER A 686 -4.58 15.84 -23.82
C SER A 686 -4.91 16.76 -22.63
N GLY A 687 -4.34 17.97 -22.57
CA GLY A 687 -4.48 18.90 -21.44
C GLY A 687 -3.61 18.60 -20.22
N PHE A 688 -2.78 17.55 -20.27
CA PHE A 688 -1.87 17.16 -19.19
C PHE A 688 -0.54 16.59 -19.72
N GLN A 689 0.53 16.73 -18.93
CA GLN A 689 1.84 16.12 -19.15
C GLN A 689 2.26 15.24 -17.97
N SER A 690 3.07 14.21 -18.23
CA SER A 690 3.71 13.41 -17.18
C SER A 690 5.18 13.82 -17.04
N ALA A 691 5.61 14.07 -15.81
CA ALA A 691 6.95 14.57 -15.50
C ALA A 691 7.56 13.79 -14.33
N ALA A 692 8.79 13.31 -14.51
CA ALA A 692 9.55 12.70 -13.43
C ALA A 692 10.27 13.80 -12.64
N VAL A 693 9.96 13.93 -11.36
CA VAL A 693 10.70 14.77 -10.41
C VAL A 693 11.78 13.93 -9.77
N LEU A 694 13.01 14.41 -9.81
CA LEU A 694 14.18 13.80 -9.18
C LEU A 694 14.62 14.64 -7.99
N GLY A 695 15.11 13.97 -6.95
CA GLY A 695 15.51 14.66 -5.73
C GLY A 695 16.66 15.63 -5.92
N GLY A 696 16.54 16.83 -5.35
CA GLY A 696 17.51 17.92 -5.47
C GLY A 696 17.63 18.51 -6.88
N GLN A 697 16.71 18.20 -7.79
CA GLN A 697 16.72 18.69 -9.17
C GLN A 697 15.45 19.45 -9.52
N VAL A 698 15.55 20.29 -10.55
CA VAL A 698 14.40 20.98 -11.16
C VAL A 698 14.05 20.30 -12.47
N THR A 699 12.87 19.69 -12.53
CA THR A 699 12.28 19.19 -13.77
C THR A 699 11.59 20.34 -14.50
N ALA A 700 12.27 20.91 -15.49
CA ALA A 700 11.80 22.09 -16.24
C ALA A 700 11.13 21.72 -17.58
N ASN A 701 10.54 22.72 -18.24
CA ASN A 701 9.91 22.66 -19.58
C ASN A 701 8.65 21.81 -19.67
N VAL A 702 7.89 21.68 -18.58
CA VAL A 702 6.55 21.09 -18.62
C VAL A 702 5.59 22.16 -19.15
N ASN A 703 5.53 22.38 -20.47
CA ASN A 703 4.87 23.57 -21.04
C ASN A 703 3.45 23.28 -21.56
N PHE A 704 2.61 24.32 -21.55
CA PHE A 704 1.24 24.30 -22.06
C PHE A 704 1.01 25.45 -23.05
N GLY A 705 0.50 25.13 -24.24
CA GLY A 705 0.20 26.10 -25.30
C GLY A 705 -1.29 26.17 -25.59
N VAL A 706 -1.79 27.37 -25.86
CA VAL A 706 -3.19 27.67 -26.18
C VAL A 706 -3.30 28.79 -27.22
N LEU A 707 -4.35 28.77 -28.04
CA LEU A 707 -4.64 29.77 -29.07
C LEU A 707 -5.98 30.47 -28.78
N GLN A 708 -6.05 31.79 -28.98
CA GLN A 708 -7.22 32.60 -28.62
C GLN A 708 -8.26 32.81 -29.76
N ASN A 709 -7.94 32.60 -31.05
CA ASN A 709 -8.85 32.85 -32.20
C ASN A 709 -8.80 31.70 -33.24
N GLY A 710 -9.93 31.16 -33.72
CA GLY A 710 -9.94 30.14 -34.79
C GLY A 710 -11.18 29.24 -34.92
N PHE A 711 -11.15 28.32 -35.91
CA PHE A 711 -12.17 27.29 -36.15
C PHE A 711 -11.69 25.89 -35.74
N ASP A 712 -12.45 25.23 -34.86
CA ASP A 712 -12.26 23.83 -34.52
C ASP A 712 -13.09 22.95 -35.45
N SER A 713 -12.41 22.29 -36.41
CA SER A 713 -13.06 21.41 -37.38
C SER A 713 -13.66 20.12 -36.79
N VAL A 714 -13.27 19.74 -35.56
CA VAL A 714 -13.79 18.53 -34.90
C VAL A 714 -15.14 18.84 -34.27
N SER A 715 -15.24 19.96 -33.57
CA SER A 715 -16.49 20.39 -32.93
C SER A 715 -17.39 21.21 -33.85
N GLY A 716 -16.86 21.75 -34.96
CA GLY A 716 -17.55 22.71 -35.82
C GLY A 716 -17.69 24.10 -35.19
N ARG A 717 -16.85 24.42 -34.19
CA ARG A 717 -16.94 25.66 -33.39
C ARG A 717 -16.07 26.75 -33.99
N LEU A 718 -16.69 27.88 -34.36
CA LEU A 718 -16.02 29.10 -34.79
C LEU A 718 -15.87 30.05 -33.60
N THR A 719 -14.65 30.40 -33.20
CA THR A 719 -14.39 31.33 -32.08
C THR A 719 -13.73 32.61 -32.56
N ILE A 720 -14.34 33.75 -32.22
CA ILE A 720 -13.89 35.10 -32.59
C ILE A 720 -13.74 35.92 -31.31
N VAL A 721 -12.56 36.47 -31.07
CA VAL A 721 -12.31 37.38 -29.94
C VAL A 721 -12.20 38.80 -30.48
N ALA A 722 -13.03 39.70 -29.92
CA ALA A 722 -12.93 41.11 -30.22
C ALA A 722 -11.62 41.69 -29.66
N GLY A 723 -10.96 42.54 -30.44
CA GLY A 723 -9.91 43.40 -29.94
C GLY A 723 -10.49 44.59 -29.18
N ALA A 724 -9.64 45.48 -28.65
CA ALA A 724 -10.14 46.72 -28.06
C ALA A 724 -10.70 47.63 -29.16
N PHE A 725 -12.03 47.83 -29.18
CA PHE A 725 -12.78 48.72 -30.09
C PHE A 725 -13.06 48.18 -31.50
N ASP A 726 -13.43 46.91 -31.61
CA ASP A 726 -13.77 46.31 -32.91
C ASP A 726 -15.24 46.45 -33.30
N SER A 727 -15.48 46.64 -34.60
CA SER A 727 -16.76 46.32 -35.23
C SER A 727 -16.66 44.96 -35.94
N ILE A 728 -17.33 43.94 -35.41
CA ILE A 728 -17.32 42.57 -35.93
C ILE A 728 -18.65 42.28 -36.62
N ALA A 729 -18.60 41.76 -37.84
CA ALA A 729 -19.76 41.18 -38.49
C ALA A 729 -19.42 39.81 -39.09
N VAL A 730 -20.36 38.87 -38.94
CA VAL A 730 -20.26 37.50 -39.46
C VAL A 730 -21.32 37.29 -40.52
N ALA A 731 -20.93 36.77 -41.68
CA ALA A 731 -21.82 36.45 -42.78
C ALA A 731 -21.36 35.20 -43.53
N ALA A 732 -22.20 34.69 -44.42
CA ALA A 732 -21.78 33.74 -45.45
C ALA A 732 -21.87 34.37 -46.84
N ASN A 733 -20.86 34.13 -47.67
CA ASN A 733 -20.85 34.57 -49.06
C ASN A 733 -20.47 33.40 -49.96
N ALA A 734 -21.36 33.05 -50.89
CA ALA A 734 -21.22 31.90 -51.77
C ALA A 734 -20.88 30.57 -51.03
N GLY A 735 -21.38 30.41 -49.79
CA GLY A 735 -21.18 29.22 -48.95
C GLY A 735 -19.87 29.18 -48.16
N GLN A 736 -19.12 30.28 -48.11
CA GLN A 736 -17.92 30.44 -47.28
C GLN A 736 -18.20 31.43 -46.15
N VAL A 737 -17.58 31.21 -44.99
CA VAL A 737 -17.63 32.13 -43.85
C VAL A 737 -16.86 33.40 -44.21
N GLU A 738 -17.49 34.56 -44.00
CA GLU A 738 -16.85 35.87 -44.06
C GLU A 738 -16.98 36.53 -42.68
N VAL A 739 -15.85 36.69 -41.98
CA VAL A 739 -15.77 37.53 -40.79
C VAL A 739 -15.14 38.85 -41.21
N THR A 740 -15.81 39.95 -40.89
CA THR A 740 -15.25 41.29 -41.08
C THR A 740 -14.97 41.94 -39.75
N ARG A 741 -13.78 42.53 -39.62
CA ARG A 741 -13.35 43.35 -38.49
C ARG A 741 -13.12 44.76 -38.99
N ASN A 742 -13.83 45.74 -38.43
CA ASN A 742 -13.80 47.14 -38.84
C ASN A 742 -14.02 47.33 -40.35
N SER A 743 -15.00 46.59 -40.90
CA SER A 743 -15.33 46.56 -42.34
C SER A 743 -14.24 46.00 -43.27
N LEU A 744 -13.22 45.31 -42.73
CA LEU A 744 -12.19 44.61 -43.50
C LEU A 744 -12.34 43.10 -43.30
N LEU A 745 -12.15 42.30 -44.36
CA LEU A 745 -12.15 40.84 -44.25
C LEU A 745 -11.00 40.38 -43.36
N ASP A 746 -11.33 39.53 -42.40
CA ASP A 746 -10.36 38.89 -41.52
C ASP A 746 -9.85 37.61 -42.19
N SER A 747 -8.55 37.58 -42.50
CA SER A 747 -7.92 36.46 -43.20
C SER A 747 -7.86 35.18 -42.37
N ASP A 748 -7.97 35.29 -41.05
CA ASP A 748 -7.86 34.17 -40.11
C ASP A 748 -9.01 33.17 -40.28
N PHE A 749 -10.11 33.60 -40.92
CA PHE A 749 -11.30 32.79 -41.17
C PHE A 749 -11.47 32.39 -42.65
N SER A 750 -10.46 32.61 -43.48
CA SER A 750 -10.53 32.32 -44.90
C SER A 750 -10.58 30.80 -45.18
N GLY A 751 -11.46 30.38 -46.09
CA GLY A 751 -11.57 28.99 -46.54
C GLY A 751 -12.44 28.07 -45.68
N ILE A 752 -13.10 28.59 -44.65
CA ILE A 752 -14.07 27.85 -43.83
C ILE A 752 -15.40 27.76 -44.57
N SER A 753 -15.95 26.56 -44.71
CA SER A 753 -17.30 26.35 -45.28
C SER A 753 -18.36 26.67 -44.25
N ALA A 754 -19.38 27.46 -44.62
CA ALA A 754 -20.50 27.77 -43.72
C ALA A 754 -21.32 26.52 -43.34
N SER A 755 -21.26 25.46 -44.17
CA SER A 755 -21.87 24.15 -43.88
C SER A 755 -21.20 23.39 -42.74
N ASP A 756 -19.98 23.76 -42.37
CA ASP A 756 -19.17 23.03 -41.40
C ASP A 756 -19.24 23.69 -40.01
N VAL A 757 -19.87 24.85 -39.92
CA VAL A 757 -20.04 25.62 -38.67
C VAL A 757 -21.33 25.18 -37.98
N SER A 758 -21.19 24.63 -36.78
CA SER A 758 -22.28 24.18 -35.92
C SER A 758 -22.46 25.07 -34.68
N SER A 759 -21.49 25.93 -34.37
CA SER A 759 -21.54 26.90 -33.28
C SER A 759 -20.64 28.10 -33.61
N ILE A 760 -21.16 29.31 -33.40
CA ILE A 760 -20.39 30.55 -33.46
C ILE A 760 -20.30 31.10 -32.05
N VAL A 761 -19.08 31.43 -31.60
CA VAL A 761 -18.79 32.03 -30.30
C VAL A 761 -18.00 33.31 -30.51
N ILE A 762 -18.53 34.42 -29.99
CA ILE A 762 -17.84 35.71 -29.96
C ILE A 762 -17.60 36.11 -28.51
N LEU A 763 -16.37 36.49 -28.19
CA LEU A 763 -15.96 36.99 -26.87
C LEU A 763 -15.67 38.48 -26.94
N GLY A 764 -16.25 39.25 -26.01
CA GLY A 764 -15.94 40.67 -25.83
C GLY A 764 -14.47 40.84 -25.46
N GLY A 765 -13.82 41.85 -26.05
CA GLY A 765 -12.49 42.27 -25.68
C GLY A 765 -12.53 43.68 -25.13
N ALA A 766 -11.62 44.00 -24.19
CA ALA A 766 -11.67 45.03 -23.13
C ALA A 766 -12.00 46.52 -23.49
N GLY A 767 -12.75 46.82 -24.55
CA GLY A 767 -13.18 48.14 -24.96
C GLY A 767 -14.50 48.09 -25.73
N ASP A 768 -15.08 49.25 -26.03
CA ASP A 768 -16.42 49.37 -26.64
C ASP A 768 -16.48 48.76 -28.06
N ASN A 769 -17.07 47.58 -28.20
CA ASN A 769 -17.20 46.88 -29.48
C ASN A 769 -18.62 46.98 -30.05
N THR A 770 -18.72 46.69 -31.35
CA THR A 770 -20.00 46.52 -32.04
C THR A 770 -20.01 45.16 -32.71
N ILE A 771 -20.87 44.26 -32.25
CA ILE A 771 -21.03 42.91 -32.79
C ILE A 771 -22.35 42.85 -33.54
N ASN A 772 -22.29 42.51 -34.82
CA ASN A 772 -23.46 42.41 -35.68
C ASN A 772 -23.58 41.01 -36.30
N LEU A 773 -24.61 40.28 -35.89
CA LEU A 773 -24.93 38.93 -36.33
C LEU A 773 -26.20 38.87 -37.18
N GLN A 774 -26.77 40.00 -37.57
CA GLN A 774 -28.03 40.08 -38.32
C GLN A 774 -27.96 39.37 -39.69
N ALA A 775 -26.75 39.16 -40.22
CA ALA A 775 -26.53 38.42 -41.47
C ALA A 775 -26.35 36.90 -41.27
N VAL A 776 -26.40 36.41 -40.02
CA VAL A 776 -26.34 34.99 -39.68
C VAL A 776 -27.76 34.43 -39.72
N THR A 777 -28.07 33.64 -40.74
CA THR A 777 -29.41 33.05 -40.94
C THR A 777 -29.33 31.53 -41.05
N ALA A 778 -30.44 30.84 -40.76
CA ALA A 778 -30.57 29.39 -40.96
C ALA A 778 -30.31 28.95 -42.41
N ALA A 779 -30.57 29.84 -43.38
CA ALA A 779 -30.38 29.55 -44.80
C ALA A 779 -28.90 29.54 -45.19
N ASP A 780 -28.12 30.43 -44.58
CA ASP A 780 -26.69 30.61 -44.85
C ASP A 780 -25.81 29.68 -44.01
N PHE A 781 -26.26 29.32 -42.80
CA PHE A 781 -25.58 28.41 -41.86
C PHE A 781 -26.46 27.19 -41.53
N PRO A 782 -26.54 26.17 -42.39
CA PRO A 782 -27.56 25.11 -42.30
C PRO A 782 -27.34 24.08 -41.18
N GLN A 783 -26.18 24.07 -40.51
CA GLN A 783 -25.91 23.21 -39.35
C GLN A 783 -26.01 23.96 -38.02
N LEU A 784 -26.21 25.29 -38.05
CA LEU A 784 -26.33 26.13 -36.88
C LEU A 784 -27.79 26.11 -36.40
N SER A 785 -28.02 25.64 -35.16
CA SER A 785 -29.36 25.60 -34.54
C SER A 785 -29.59 26.70 -33.50
N SER A 786 -28.51 27.35 -33.08
CA SER A 786 -28.46 28.44 -32.12
C SER A 786 -27.13 29.15 -32.26
N THR A 787 -27.10 30.45 -32.03
CA THR A 787 -25.85 31.21 -31.93
C THR A 787 -25.52 31.39 -30.45
N ILE A 788 -24.25 31.26 -30.06
CA ILE A 788 -23.84 31.42 -28.66
C ILE A 788 -22.91 32.60 -28.63
N VAL A 789 -23.40 33.81 -28.33
CA VAL A 789 -22.56 35.00 -28.46
C VAL A 789 -22.65 35.89 -27.24
N TYR A 790 -21.44 36.14 -26.72
CA TYR A 790 -21.02 37.23 -25.87
C TYR A 790 -20.85 36.83 -24.40
N GLU A 791 -19.60 36.77 -23.93
CA GLU A 791 -19.26 37.11 -22.54
C GLU A 791 -18.77 38.55 -22.59
N SER A 792 -19.53 39.46 -22.00
CA SER A 792 -19.14 40.87 -21.96
C SER A 792 -17.97 41.11 -21.02
N ASP A 793 -17.30 42.24 -21.22
CA ASP A 793 -16.26 42.72 -20.34
C ASP A 793 -16.61 44.11 -19.75
N SER A 794 -15.63 44.90 -19.38
CA SER A 794 -15.85 46.25 -18.83
C SER A 794 -16.19 47.32 -19.88
N GLY A 795 -16.15 46.98 -21.16
CA GLY A 795 -16.54 47.82 -22.29
C GLY A 795 -18.01 48.21 -22.27
N VAL A 796 -18.36 49.20 -23.09
CA VAL A 796 -19.75 49.54 -23.41
C VAL A 796 -20.04 49.04 -24.81
N ASP A 797 -20.62 47.85 -24.91
CA ASP A 797 -20.75 47.13 -26.15
C ASP A 797 -22.14 47.26 -26.78
N GLN A 798 -22.18 47.11 -28.10
CA GLN A 798 -23.41 47.06 -28.88
C GLN A 798 -23.51 45.71 -29.58
N LEU A 799 -24.55 44.95 -29.26
CA LEU A 799 -24.80 43.64 -29.82
C LEU A 799 -26.12 43.63 -30.59
N PHE A 800 -26.03 43.22 -31.86
CA PHE A 800 -27.17 42.88 -32.70
C PHE A 800 -27.12 41.37 -32.97
N GLY A 801 -28.13 40.66 -32.49
CA GLY A 801 -28.31 39.22 -32.58
C GLY A 801 -28.63 38.74 -33.99
N SER A 802 -28.93 37.45 -34.09
CA SER A 802 -29.25 36.74 -35.31
C SER A 802 -30.75 36.48 -35.45
N GLU A 803 -31.19 35.87 -36.55
CA GLU A 803 -32.59 35.36 -36.68
C GLU A 803 -32.76 33.94 -36.08
N LEU A 804 -31.75 33.46 -35.36
CA LEU A 804 -31.72 32.15 -34.69
C LEU A 804 -31.74 32.36 -33.17
N PRO A 805 -32.15 31.35 -32.38
CA PRO A 805 -32.05 31.43 -30.93
C PRO A 805 -30.63 31.76 -30.47
N ASP A 806 -30.48 32.87 -29.76
CA ASP A 806 -29.22 33.39 -29.26
C ASP A 806 -29.07 33.14 -27.75
N GLN A 807 -27.86 32.80 -27.33
CA GLN A 807 -27.48 32.69 -25.92
C GLN A 807 -26.41 33.73 -25.58
N LEU A 808 -26.75 34.66 -24.68
CA LEU A 808 -25.92 35.82 -24.33
C LEU A 808 -25.56 35.81 -22.84
N PHE A 809 -24.33 36.20 -22.51
CA PHE A 809 -23.85 36.42 -21.14
C PHE A 809 -23.31 37.85 -20.97
N VAL A 810 -24.00 38.62 -20.16
CA VAL A 810 -23.92 40.08 -20.15
C VAL A 810 -23.57 40.56 -18.75
N ALA A 811 -22.73 41.58 -18.70
CA ALA A 811 -22.25 42.28 -17.52
C ALA A 811 -21.82 43.70 -17.94
N GLY A 812 -21.92 44.67 -17.04
CA GLY A 812 -21.60 46.05 -17.39
C GLY A 812 -22.67 46.73 -18.26
N ASN A 813 -22.31 47.86 -18.87
CA ASN A 813 -23.25 48.83 -19.42
C ASN A 813 -23.48 48.66 -20.93
N ASP A 814 -24.00 47.50 -21.34
CA ASP A 814 -24.15 47.11 -22.76
C ASP A 814 -25.54 47.39 -23.36
N THR A 815 -25.60 47.53 -24.69
CA THR A 815 -26.84 47.62 -25.48
C THR A 815 -27.03 46.37 -26.32
N ILE A 816 -28.16 45.67 -26.14
CA ILE A 816 -28.44 44.37 -26.76
C ILE A 816 -29.77 44.41 -27.50
N GLN A 817 -29.77 43.90 -28.72
CA GLN A 817 -30.97 43.66 -29.53
C GLN A 817 -30.85 42.28 -30.18
N THR A 818 -31.70 41.32 -29.83
CA THR A 818 -31.55 39.92 -30.31
C THR A 818 -32.36 39.58 -31.57
N GLU A 819 -33.23 40.49 -32.03
CA GLU A 819 -34.00 40.38 -33.29
C GLU A 819 -35.12 39.32 -33.29
N GLU A 820 -35.01 38.23 -34.06
CA GLU A 820 -36.02 37.15 -34.11
C GLU A 820 -35.40 35.88 -33.53
N GLY A 821 -36.07 35.19 -32.61
CA GLY A 821 -35.49 34.01 -31.96
C GLY A 821 -36.15 33.72 -30.62
N ASP A 822 -35.95 32.52 -30.07
CA ASP A 822 -36.27 32.28 -28.65
C ASP A 822 -34.96 32.48 -27.86
N ASP A 823 -34.70 33.71 -27.43
CA ASP A 823 -33.39 34.12 -26.93
C ASP A 823 -33.24 33.94 -25.42
N ARG A 824 -32.01 33.69 -24.97
CA ARG A 824 -31.67 33.59 -23.54
C ARG A 824 -30.56 34.54 -23.20
N ILE A 825 -30.87 35.53 -22.37
CA ILE A 825 -30.00 36.63 -22.00
C ILE A 825 -29.68 36.51 -20.52
N SER A 826 -28.49 36.01 -20.20
CA SER A 826 -27.98 35.93 -18.84
C SER A 826 -27.26 37.22 -18.46
N VAL A 827 -27.66 37.83 -17.34
CA VAL A 827 -27.00 39.02 -16.78
C VAL A 827 -26.34 38.70 -15.44
N ARG A 828 -25.07 39.09 -15.26
CA ARG A 828 -24.32 38.93 -13.99
C ARG A 828 -24.44 40.13 -13.07
N ASP A 829 -24.87 41.27 -13.62
CA ASP A 829 -25.21 42.50 -12.91
C ASP A 829 -26.40 43.20 -13.61
N LEU A 830 -26.90 44.28 -13.01
CA LEU A 830 -28.03 45.06 -13.56
C LEU A 830 -27.56 46.38 -14.19
N GLU A 831 -26.30 46.45 -14.64
CA GLU A 831 -25.69 47.68 -15.18
C GLU A 831 -25.98 47.91 -16.66
N PHE A 832 -26.53 46.93 -17.38
CA PHE A 832 -26.84 47.01 -18.82
C PHE A 832 -27.52 48.33 -19.22
N ALA A 833 -27.12 48.88 -20.37
CA ALA A 833 -27.65 50.13 -20.89
C ALA A 833 -29.08 49.95 -21.43
N ALA A 834 -29.30 48.93 -22.26
CA ALA A 834 -30.61 48.52 -22.76
C ALA A 834 -30.60 47.07 -23.26
N ILE A 835 -31.69 46.34 -23.04
CA ILE A 835 -31.92 45.00 -23.58
C ILE A 835 -33.28 44.99 -24.29
N ASP A 836 -33.29 44.48 -25.52
CA ASP A 836 -34.47 44.26 -26.34
C ASP A 836 -34.43 42.83 -26.90
N GLY A 837 -35.31 41.96 -26.43
CA GLY A 837 -35.37 40.56 -26.88
C GLY A 837 -36.01 40.38 -28.26
N GLY A 838 -36.72 41.40 -28.77
CA GLY A 838 -37.30 41.33 -30.11
C GLY A 838 -38.52 40.41 -30.21
N ASN A 839 -38.63 39.63 -31.28
CA ASN A 839 -39.76 38.73 -31.53
C ASN A 839 -39.39 37.29 -31.18
N GLY A 840 -40.18 36.68 -30.30
CA GLY A 840 -40.09 35.27 -29.95
C GLY A 840 -40.42 35.06 -28.48
N ALA A 841 -39.99 33.93 -27.92
CA ALA A 841 -40.14 33.67 -26.49
C ALA A 841 -38.81 33.91 -25.77
N ASP A 842 -38.60 35.14 -25.30
CA ASP A 842 -37.31 35.59 -24.81
C ASP A 842 -37.22 35.56 -23.29
N ALA A 843 -36.05 35.14 -22.81
CA ALA A 843 -35.79 34.93 -21.39
C ALA A 843 -34.61 35.75 -20.87
N LEU A 844 -34.84 36.56 -19.84
CA LEU A 844 -33.81 37.23 -19.05
C LEU A 844 -33.48 36.40 -17.80
N LEU A 845 -32.22 35.98 -17.65
CA LEU A 845 -31.73 35.18 -16.53
C LEU A 845 -30.83 36.04 -15.63
N LEU A 846 -31.10 36.03 -14.33
CA LEU A 846 -30.31 36.73 -13.32
C LEU A 846 -29.25 35.80 -12.71
N ASP A 847 -28.13 35.57 -13.39
CA ASP A 847 -27.09 34.59 -12.96
C ASP A 847 -26.17 35.09 -11.82
N GLY A 848 -26.24 36.37 -11.48
CA GLY A 848 -25.55 36.98 -10.34
C GLY A 848 -26.15 36.61 -8.97
N SER A 849 -25.56 37.17 -7.90
CA SER A 849 -25.98 36.92 -6.52
C SER A 849 -26.53 38.16 -5.82
N GLY A 850 -27.70 38.03 -5.18
CA GLY A 850 -28.29 39.13 -4.42
C GLY A 850 -28.80 40.28 -5.27
N MET A 851 -29.15 40.02 -6.54
CA MET A 851 -29.57 41.05 -7.48
C MET A 851 -31.00 41.49 -7.22
N HIS A 852 -31.28 42.79 -7.38
CA HIS A 852 -32.63 43.36 -7.21
C HIS A 852 -33.09 44.07 -8.48
N LEU A 853 -33.81 43.35 -9.33
CA LEU A 853 -34.42 43.89 -10.54
C LEU A 853 -35.75 44.54 -10.17
N ASN A 854 -35.82 45.87 -10.22
CA ASN A 854 -37.04 46.62 -9.97
C ASN A 854 -37.56 47.24 -11.26
N LEU A 855 -38.43 46.52 -11.96
CA LEU A 855 -39.00 46.92 -13.25
C LEU A 855 -39.73 48.27 -13.14
N SER A 856 -40.46 48.49 -12.04
CA SER A 856 -41.20 49.74 -11.82
C SER A 856 -40.29 50.97 -11.61
N ALA A 857 -39.00 50.77 -11.38
CA ALA A 857 -38.00 51.82 -11.22
C ALA A 857 -37.00 51.90 -12.39
N LEU A 858 -37.10 50.99 -13.37
CA LEU A 858 -36.32 51.08 -14.60
C LEU A 858 -36.82 52.22 -15.48
N ALA A 859 -35.93 52.82 -16.26
CA ALA A 859 -36.31 53.81 -17.26
C ALA A 859 -37.01 53.11 -18.44
N ASP A 860 -38.08 53.73 -18.96
CA ASP A 860 -38.81 53.24 -20.14
C ASP A 860 -37.84 52.89 -21.29
N GLY A 861 -37.97 51.69 -21.84
CA GLY A 861 -37.14 51.19 -22.94
C GLY A 861 -35.76 50.65 -22.55
N ARG A 862 -35.44 50.55 -21.25
CA ARG A 862 -34.20 49.90 -20.77
C ARG A 862 -34.27 48.36 -20.84
N LEU A 863 -35.47 47.79 -20.74
CA LEU A 863 -35.72 46.37 -20.89
C LEU A 863 -37.07 46.19 -21.60
N MET A 864 -37.07 45.53 -22.74
CA MET A 864 -38.24 45.27 -23.59
C MET A 864 -38.10 43.93 -24.31
N GLY A 865 -39.20 43.43 -24.89
CA GLY A 865 -39.24 42.17 -25.63
C GLY A 865 -38.87 40.95 -24.78
N VAL A 866 -39.37 40.84 -23.54
CA VAL A 866 -39.05 39.70 -22.66
C VAL A 866 -40.31 39.08 -22.06
N GLU A 867 -40.50 37.78 -22.28
CA GLU A 867 -41.66 37.00 -21.83
C GLU A 867 -41.36 36.14 -20.60
N GLU A 868 -40.09 35.86 -20.31
CA GLU A 868 -39.64 35.12 -19.13
C GLU A 868 -38.53 35.87 -18.38
N ILE A 869 -38.71 36.02 -17.06
CA ILE A 869 -37.63 36.43 -16.15
C ILE A 869 -37.34 35.27 -15.20
N ASP A 870 -36.10 34.78 -15.25
CA ASP A 870 -35.59 33.76 -14.36
C ASP A 870 -34.69 34.40 -13.30
N ILE A 871 -35.12 34.32 -12.04
CA ILE A 871 -34.35 34.84 -10.89
C ILE A 871 -33.60 33.76 -10.11
N THR A 872 -33.62 32.49 -10.57
CA THR A 872 -33.03 31.31 -9.89
C THR A 872 -31.50 31.24 -9.90
N GLY A 873 -30.81 32.35 -10.17
CA GLY A 873 -29.35 32.42 -10.11
C GLY A 873 -28.79 32.21 -8.70
N ASN A 874 -27.50 32.50 -8.52
CA ASN A 874 -26.84 32.14 -7.27
C ASN A 874 -27.26 33.02 -6.08
N GLY A 875 -28.12 32.52 -5.19
CA GLY A 875 -28.43 33.16 -3.92
C GLY A 875 -29.47 34.28 -4.03
N ALA A 876 -30.26 34.46 -2.98
CA ALA A 876 -31.44 35.33 -2.86
C ALA A 876 -31.54 36.56 -3.81
N ASN A 877 -32.10 36.35 -5.00
CA ASN A 877 -32.42 37.42 -5.93
C ASN A 877 -33.82 37.98 -5.69
N GLN A 878 -34.07 39.20 -6.17
CA GLN A 878 -35.32 39.92 -5.94
C GLN A 878 -35.84 40.50 -7.24
N LEU A 879 -37.13 40.27 -7.52
CA LEU A 879 -37.86 40.92 -8.60
C LEU A 879 -38.95 41.83 -8.00
N SER A 880 -39.02 43.07 -8.45
CA SER A 880 -40.11 43.99 -8.10
C SER A 880 -40.77 44.51 -9.37
N LEU A 881 -42.09 44.41 -9.44
CA LEU A 881 -42.84 44.79 -10.64
C LEU A 881 -44.29 45.20 -10.31
N GLY A 882 -44.89 45.95 -11.22
CA GLY A 882 -46.30 46.31 -11.24
C GLY A 882 -47.04 45.74 -12.46
N PRO A 883 -48.37 45.91 -12.53
CA PRO A 883 -49.16 45.39 -13.64
C PRO A 883 -48.89 46.10 -14.98
N LEU A 884 -48.39 47.35 -14.97
CA LEU A 884 -47.99 48.02 -16.22
C LEU A 884 -46.68 47.44 -16.76
N ASP A 885 -45.71 47.18 -15.88
CA ASP A 885 -44.43 46.58 -16.25
C ASP A 885 -44.64 45.26 -17.01
N VAL A 886 -45.58 44.41 -16.57
CA VAL A 886 -45.91 43.14 -17.26
C VAL A 886 -46.49 43.34 -18.66
N ILE A 887 -47.26 44.41 -18.87
CA ILE A 887 -47.90 44.72 -20.17
C ILE A 887 -46.89 45.36 -21.12
N GLU A 888 -45.95 46.14 -20.60
CA GLU A 888 -44.98 46.90 -21.39
C GLU A 888 -43.68 46.12 -21.67
N LEU A 889 -43.44 45.00 -20.96
CA LEU A 889 -42.21 44.22 -21.10
C LEU A 889 -42.19 43.35 -22.36
N SER A 890 -43.33 42.81 -22.79
CA SER A 890 -43.44 41.96 -23.99
C SER A 890 -44.24 42.67 -25.07
N ASP A 891 -43.73 42.66 -26.30
CA ASP A 891 -44.44 43.21 -27.46
C ASP A 891 -45.47 42.23 -28.04
N GLU A 892 -45.44 40.96 -27.59
CA GLU A 892 -46.28 39.88 -28.10
C GLU A 892 -47.40 39.46 -27.13
N SER A 893 -47.27 39.74 -25.83
CA SER A 893 -48.27 39.32 -24.85
C SER A 893 -48.36 40.19 -23.58
N ASP A 894 -49.55 40.22 -22.97
CA ASP A 894 -49.74 40.82 -21.63
C ASP A 894 -49.34 39.84 -20.49
N THR A 895 -48.45 38.88 -20.77
CA THR A 895 -48.10 37.78 -19.87
C THR A 895 -46.60 37.72 -19.61
N LEU A 896 -46.22 37.69 -18.34
CA LEU A 896 -44.83 37.48 -17.93
C LEU A 896 -44.71 36.19 -17.12
N THR A 897 -43.73 35.40 -17.48
CA THR A 897 -43.34 34.19 -16.78
C THR A 897 -42.21 34.50 -15.81
N VAL A 898 -42.34 34.11 -14.54
CA VAL A 898 -41.29 34.30 -13.53
C VAL A 898 -40.88 32.95 -12.96
N ARG A 899 -39.59 32.63 -12.99
CA ARG A 899 -39.01 31.46 -12.32
C ARG A 899 -38.23 31.91 -11.08
N MET A 900 -38.45 31.28 -9.95
CA MET A 900 -37.81 31.62 -8.67
C MET A 900 -37.59 30.37 -7.81
N ASP A 901 -36.48 30.34 -7.08
CA ASP A 901 -36.14 29.25 -6.16
C ASP A 901 -36.62 29.55 -4.73
N ALA A 902 -36.02 28.91 -3.71
CA ALA A 902 -36.51 28.99 -2.34
C ALA A 902 -36.02 30.23 -1.58
N ASP A 903 -34.90 30.83 -1.99
CA ASP A 903 -34.33 32.02 -1.35
C ASP A 903 -34.56 33.32 -2.12
N ASP A 904 -35.06 33.22 -3.35
CA ASP A 904 -35.56 34.34 -4.13
C ASP A 904 -36.83 35.00 -3.55
N SER A 905 -37.07 36.26 -3.93
CA SER A 905 -38.29 36.99 -3.55
C SER A 905 -38.90 37.81 -4.69
N LEU A 906 -40.23 37.82 -4.73
CA LEU A 906 -41.03 38.57 -5.69
C LEU A 906 -41.90 39.60 -4.97
N SER A 907 -41.77 40.87 -5.33
CA SER A 907 -42.58 41.98 -4.83
C SER A 907 -43.46 42.56 -5.93
N ILE A 908 -44.75 42.24 -5.93
CA ILE A 908 -45.70 42.69 -6.96
C ILE A 908 -46.67 43.78 -6.49
N GLY A 909 -46.59 44.19 -5.22
CA GLY A 909 -47.52 45.14 -4.61
C GLY A 909 -48.93 44.56 -4.35
N ASP A 910 -49.86 45.44 -3.96
CA ASP A 910 -51.23 45.05 -3.56
C ASP A 910 -52.20 44.94 -4.76
N GLY A 911 -53.26 44.15 -4.58
CA GLY A 911 -54.42 44.11 -5.49
C GLY A 911 -54.35 43.09 -6.62
N TRP A 912 -53.34 42.21 -6.60
CA TRP A 912 -53.26 41.03 -7.44
C TRP A 912 -54.21 39.92 -6.98
N ASN A 913 -54.77 39.18 -7.94
CA ASN A 913 -55.69 38.08 -7.67
C ASN A 913 -55.08 36.75 -8.09
N LEU A 914 -55.01 35.80 -7.18
CA LEU A 914 -54.59 34.43 -7.46
C LEU A 914 -55.69 33.70 -8.24
N LEU A 915 -55.35 33.20 -9.41
CA LEU A 915 -56.21 32.38 -10.26
C LEU A 915 -55.91 30.88 -10.05
N ALA A 916 -56.76 30.02 -10.61
CA ALA A 916 -56.46 28.60 -10.67
C ALA A 916 -55.13 28.36 -11.44
N PRO A 917 -54.19 27.58 -10.87
CA PRO A 917 -52.92 27.28 -11.52
C PRO A 917 -53.15 26.47 -12.81
N THR A 918 -52.12 26.36 -13.64
CA THR A 918 -52.20 25.63 -14.91
C THR A 918 -50.90 24.90 -15.23
N PHE A 919 -50.94 24.07 -16.27
CA PHE A 919 -49.73 23.55 -16.91
C PHE A 919 -49.50 24.32 -18.21
N VAL A 920 -48.29 24.85 -18.41
CA VAL A 920 -47.84 25.48 -19.65
C VAL A 920 -46.62 24.70 -20.14
N GLY A 921 -46.65 24.16 -21.36
CA GLY A 921 -45.56 23.32 -21.87
C GLY A 921 -45.30 22.03 -21.07
N GLY A 922 -46.19 21.66 -20.13
CA GLY A 922 -45.99 20.55 -19.20
C GLY A 922 -45.46 20.97 -17.82
N GLU A 923 -45.02 22.22 -17.66
CA GLU A 923 -44.55 22.79 -16.39
C GLU A 923 -45.71 23.37 -15.58
N PHE A 924 -45.66 23.22 -14.25
CA PHE A 924 -46.65 23.77 -13.34
C PHE A 924 -46.43 25.28 -13.15
N ARG A 925 -47.50 26.07 -13.26
CA ARG A 925 -47.45 27.53 -13.03
C ARG A 925 -48.59 27.99 -12.13
N HIS A 926 -48.26 28.73 -11.07
CA HIS A 926 -49.24 29.58 -10.41
C HIS A 926 -49.60 30.75 -11.32
N ARG A 927 -50.85 31.22 -11.22
CA ARG A 927 -51.39 32.26 -12.10
C ARG A 927 -51.88 33.42 -11.27
N VAL A 928 -51.35 34.60 -11.49
CA VAL A 928 -51.72 35.80 -10.74
C VAL A 928 -52.09 36.90 -11.73
N SER A 929 -53.19 37.62 -11.50
CA SER A 929 -53.66 38.64 -12.44
C SER A 929 -54.07 39.95 -11.78
N GLN A 930 -53.79 41.06 -12.46
CA GLN A 930 -54.21 42.40 -12.06
C GLN A 930 -54.34 43.30 -13.30
N SER A 931 -55.46 44.02 -13.45
CA SER A 931 -55.65 45.06 -14.47
C SER A 931 -55.36 44.67 -15.93
N GLY A 932 -55.41 43.38 -16.28
CA GLY A 932 -55.11 42.87 -17.63
C GLY A 932 -53.81 42.08 -17.70
N ALA A 933 -52.83 42.39 -16.84
CA ALA A 933 -51.58 41.67 -16.71
C ALA A 933 -51.76 40.27 -16.12
N LEU A 934 -51.03 39.30 -16.66
CA LEU A 934 -50.97 37.93 -16.18
C LEU A 934 -49.53 37.53 -15.82
N LEU A 935 -49.32 37.07 -14.59
CA LEU A 935 -48.07 36.46 -14.15
C LEU A 935 -48.22 34.94 -14.10
N LEU A 936 -47.24 34.24 -14.68
CA LEU A 936 -47.06 32.80 -14.57
C LEU A 936 -45.86 32.50 -13.68
N LEU A 937 -46.11 32.13 -12.42
CA LEU A 937 -45.04 31.90 -11.44
C LEU A 937 -44.67 30.42 -11.37
N ASN A 938 -43.39 30.12 -11.57
CA ASN A 938 -42.78 28.84 -11.24
C ASN A 938 -41.96 29.02 -9.97
N THR A 939 -42.42 28.40 -8.88
CA THR A 939 -41.91 28.58 -7.52
C THR A 939 -41.40 27.25 -6.98
N ALA A 940 -40.37 27.28 -6.15
CA ALA A 940 -39.89 26.09 -5.42
C ALA A 940 -40.95 25.43 -4.50
N ALA A 941 -42.00 26.16 -4.09
CA ALA A 941 -43.09 25.68 -3.24
C ALA A 941 -44.46 25.68 -3.97
N PRO A 942 -44.71 24.75 -4.90
CA PRO A 942 -45.94 24.72 -5.73
C PRO A 942 -47.25 24.48 -4.96
N TRP A 943 -47.13 24.01 -3.71
CA TRP A 943 -48.25 23.76 -2.80
C TRP A 943 -48.53 24.93 -1.86
N GLN A 944 -47.75 26.01 -1.95
CA GLN A 944 -47.94 27.24 -1.17
C GLN A 944 -48.68 28.29 -2.00
N ASN A 945 -49.40 29.18 -1.32
CA ASN A 945 -50.03 30.32 -1.94
C ASN A 945 -49.02 31.46 -2.15
N PRO A 946 -48.71 31.84 -3.40
CA PRO A 946 -47.66 32.82 -3.69
C PRO A 946 -48.04 34.27 -3.35
N LEU A 947 -49.33 34.57 -3.13
CA LEU A 947 -49.76 35.90 -2.67
C LEU A 947 -49.83 36.00 -1.15
N ASN A 948 -50.29 34.92 -0.51
CA ASN A 948 -50.45 34.86 0.93
C ASN A 948 -50.35 33.40 1.38
N PRO A 949 -49.18 32.94 1.86
CA PRO A 949 -48.94 31.55 2.25
C PRO A 949 -49.96 30.96 3.23
N LEU A 950 -50.68 31.80 3.99
CA LEU A 950 -51.63 31.37 5.01
C LEU A 950 -53.07 31.21 4.50
N ASP A 951 -53.36 31.69 3.29
CA ASP A 951 -54.65 31.51 2.62
C ASP A 951 -54.64 30.21 1.80
N VAL A 952 -55.09 29.13 2.44
CA VAL A 952 -55.03 27.76 1.91
C VAL A 952 -56.11 27.51 0.86
N ASN A 953 -57.24 28.20 0.97
CA ASN A 953 -58.41 28.01 0.12
C ASN A 953 -58.51 29.00 -1.05
N ARG A 954 -57.64 30.01 -1.09
CA ARG A 954 -57.54 31.07 -2.11
C ARG A 954 -58.76 32.00 -2.14
N ASP A 955 -59.43 32.20 -1.00
CA ASP A 955 -60.58 33.11 -0.90
C ASP A 955 -60.18 34.57 -0.61
N GLY A 956 -58.88 34.81 -0.42
CA GLY A 956 -58.29 36.12 -0.16
C GLY A 956 -58.26 36.51 1.32
N SER A 957 -58.69 35.65 2.25
CA SER A 957 -58.73 35.92 3.69
C SER A 957 -58.15 34.78 4.51
N VAL A 958 -57.26 35.07 5.47
CA VAL A 958 -56.79 34.07 6.43
C VAL A 958 -57.81 33.94 7.56
N SER A 959 -58.47 32.78 7.65
CA SER A 959 -59.52 32.53 8.65
C SER A 959 -59.37 31.15 9.29
N PRO A 960 -60.18 30.82 10.32
CA PRO A 960 -60.15 29.48 10.90
C PRO A 960 -60.44 28.35 9.91
N ILE A 961 -61.01 28.64 8.72
CA ILE A 961 -61.19 27.63 7.69
C ILE A 961 -59.84 27.12 7.19
N ASP A 962 -58.84 27.98 7.00
CA ASP A 962 -57.55 27.62 6.43
C ASP A 962 -56.82 26.60 7.30
N ALA A 963 -56.78 26.86 8.62
CA ALA A 963 -56.28 25.90 9.60
C ALA A 963 -57.07 24.58 9.58
N LEU A 964 -58.41 24.65 9.48
CA LEU A 964 -59.26 23.46 9.44
C LEU A 964 -59.04 22.61 8.17
N LEU A 965 -58.73 23.23 7.03
CA LEU A 965 -58.47 22.50 5.79
C LEU A 965 -57.17 21.70 5.86
N VAL A 966 -56.11 22.27 6.46
CA VAL A 966 -54.84 21.58 6.72
C VAL A 966 -55.03 20.45 7.74
N ILE A 967 -55.73 20.71 8.86
CA ILE A 967 -56.06 19.69 9.87
C ILE A 967 -56.84 18.52 9.25
N ASN A 968 -57.82 18.82 8.41
CA ASN A 968 -58.62 17.78 7.75
C ASN A 968 -57.80 16.95 6.77
N ALA A 969 -56.86 17.55 6.05
CA ALA A 969 -55.94 16.85 5.15
C ALA A 969 -55.01 15.90 5.93
N LEU A 970 -54.41 16.37 7.04
CA LEU A 970 -53.59 15.55 7.93
C LEU A 970 -54.40 14.36 8.49
N ASN A 971 -55.61 14.60 8.99
CA ASN A 971 -56.48 13.56 9.53
C ASN A 971 -57.01 12.58 8.47
N ALA A 972 -57.02 12.98 7.20
CA ALA A 972 -57.35 12.11 6.07
C ALA A 972 -56.16 11.23 5.62
N GLY A 973 -55.01 11.31 6.31
CA GLY A 973 -53.82 10.52 6.02
C GLY A 973 -52.98 11.07 4.87
N GLN A 974 -53.10 12.37 4.55
CA GLN A 974 -52.32 13.02 3.50
C GLN A 974 -50.96 13.57 4.00
N ALA A 975 -50.59 13.30 5.25
CA ALA A 975 -49.34 13.77 5.85
C ALA A 975 -48.10 13.20 5.14
N GLY A 976 -47.06 14.04 5.01
CA GLY A 976 -45.79 13.71 4.38
C GLY A 976 -45.52 14.54 3.11
N SER A 977 -44.49 14.13 2.36
CA SER A 977 -44.01 14.87 1.18
C SER A 977 -45.11 15.06 0.15
N LEU A 978 -45.33 16.31 -0.24
CA LEU A 978 -46.27 16.69 -1.26
C LEU A 978 -45.65 16.48 -2.64
N VAL A 979 -46.23 15.56 -3.42
CA VAL A 979 -45.73 15.23 -4.76
C VAL A 979 -45.84 16.47 -5.67
N HIS A 980 -44.76 16.82 -6.38
CA HIS A 980 -44.76 17.93 -7.32
C HIS A 980 -45.92 17.79 -8.33
N PRO A 981 -46.68 18.86 -8.65
CA PRO A 981 -47.82 18.79 -9.57
C PRO A 981 -47.47 18.19 -10.93
N GLU A 982 -46.28 18.46 -11.46
CA GLU A 982 -45.79 17.91 -12.72
C GLU A 982 -45.67 16.38 -12.70
N THR A 983 -45.18 15.82 -11.60
CA THR A 983 -45.05 14.37 -11.41
C THR A 983 -46.42 13.70 -11.30
N SER A 984 -47.38 14.36 -10.65
CA SER A 984 -48.73 13.81 -10.48
C SER A 984 -49.64 14.05 -11.68
N GLY A 985 -49.33 15.04 -12.53
CA GLY A 985 -50.20 15.54 -13.59
C GLY A 985 -51.48 16.21 -13.08
N LEU A 986 -51.57 16.50 -11.78
CA LEU A 986 -52.77 17.05 -11.14
C LEU A 986 -52.49 18.46 -10.58
N LEU A 987 -53.42 19.37 -10.85
CA LEU A 987 -53.36 20.73 -10.31
C LEU A 987 -53.83 20.76 -8.84
N PRO A 988 -53.08 21.41 -7.93
CA PRO A 988 -53.50 21.59 -6.54
C PRO A 988 -54.84 22.31 -6.45
N GLN A 989 -55.81 21.65 -5.83
CA GLN A 989 -57.12 22.25 -5.52
C GLN A 989 -57.06 23.16 -4.29
N ARG A 990 -56.08 22.93 -3.41
CA ARG A 990 -55.79 23.68 -2.18
C ARG A 990 -54.30 23.79 -2.02
N LEU A 991 -53.85 24.86 -1.36
CA LEU A 991 -52.44 25.16 -1.15
C LEU A 991 -52.13 24.91 0.33
N LEU A 992 -51.92 23.64 0.65
CA LEU A 992 -51.92 23.14 2.03
C LEU A 992 -50.58 23.36 2.76
N ASP A 993 -49.53 23.65 2.01
CA ASP A 993 -48.17 23.88 2.52
C ASP A 993 -48.01 25.37 2.82
N THR A 994 -48.06 25.71 4.10
CA THR A 994 -48.10 27.12 4.53
C THR A 994 -46.73 27.64 4.94
N ASN A 995 -45.79 26.75 5.29
CA ASN A 995 -44.40 27.11 5.60
C ASN A 995 -43.45 26.97 4.40
N GLY A 996 -43.89 26.33 3.30
CA GLY A 996 -43.17 26.24 2.04
C GLY A 996 -42.09 25.15 2.02
N ASP A 997 -42.15 24.16 2.91
CA ASP A 997 -41.13 23.10 3.00
C ASP A 997 -41.43 21.87 2.12
N ASN A 998 -42.49 21.93 1.31
CA ASN A 998 -43.00 20.86 0.46
C ASN A 998 -43.43 19.59 1.23
N GLU A 999 -43.68 19.70 2.53
CA GLU A 999 -44.17 18.62 3.39
C GLU A 999 -45.47 19.02 4.10
N LEU A 1000 -46.53 18.24 3.91
CA LEU A 1000 -47.75 18.45 4.71
C LEU A 1000 -47.56 17.90 6.13
N SER A 1001 -47.42 18.80 7.09
CA SER A 1001 -47.12 18.45 8.48
C SER A 1001 -47.98 19.22 9.50
N PRO A 1002 -47.95 18.85 10.79
CA PRO A 1002 -48.56 19.66 11.83
C PRO A 1002 -48.01 21.09 11.93
N VAL A 1003 -46.81 21.36 11.38
CA VAL A 1003 -46.23 22.71 11.36
C VAL A 1003 -47.10 23.64 10.52
N ASP A 1004 -47.65 23.17 9.40
CA ASP A 1004 -48.52 23.99 8.54
C ASP A 1004 -49.76 24.49 9.28
N VAL A 1005 -50.35 23.64 10.12
CA VAL A 1005 -51.47 24.03 10.97
C VAL A 1005 -51.03 25.09 11.98
N LEU A 1006 -49.85 24.91 12.57
CA LEU A 1006 -49.34 25.79 13.60
C LEU A 1006 -49.03 27.19 13.06
N VAL A 1007 -48.53 27.33 11.83
CA VAL A 1007 -48.27 28.65 11.23
C VAL A 1007 -49.57 29.45 11.10
N VAL A 1008 -50.63 28.84 10.56
CA VAL A 1008 -51.94 29.50 10.42
C VAL A 1008 -52.59 29.80 11.78
N VAL A 1009 -52.55 28.85 12.72
CA VAL A 1009 -53.12 29.03 14.06
C VAL A 1009 -52.38 30.11 14.85
N ASN A 1010 -51.05 30.16 14.74
CA ASN A 1010 -50.25 31.21 15.38
C ASN A 1010 -50.60 32.58 14.81
N PHE A 1011 -50.76 32.71 13.49
CA PHE A 1011 -51.22 33.96 12.88
C PHE A 1011 -52.59 34.40 13.45
N LEU A 1012 -53.57 33.49 13.48
CA LEU A 1012 -54.90 33.76 14.02
C LEU A 1012 -54.87 34.16 15.51
N ASN A 1013 -54.00 33.52 16.30
CA ASN A 1013 -53.84 33.80 17.73
C ASN A 1013 -53.01 35.07 18.03
N SER A 1014 -52.12 35.47 17.11
CA SER A 1014 -51.25 36.65 17.25
C SER A 1014 -51.98 37.99 17.05
N GLY A 1015 -53.26 37.95 16.71
CA GLY A 1015 -54.10 39.14 16.54
C GLY A 1015 -54.52 39.44 15.11
N GLY A 1016 -54.49 38.45 14.21
CA GLY A 1016 -54.96 38.59 12.82
C GLY A 1016 -56.40 39.07 12.65
N VAL A 1017 -57.22 39.10 13.72
CA VAL A 1017 -58.37 40.00 13.84
C VAL A 1017 -58.57 40.40 15.32
N SER A 1018 -58.14 41.61 15.69
CA SER A 1018 -58.84 42.39 16.71
C SER A 1018 -59.37 43.66 16.06
N GLU A 1019 -60.67 43.67 15.77
CA GLU A 1019 -61.40 44.94 15.77
C GLU A 1019 -61.24 45.57 17.17
N GLY A 1020 -60.71 46.80 17.26
CA GLY A 1020 -61.02 47.74 18.35
C GLY A 1020 -59.89 48.18 19.31
N GLU A 1021 -59.48 49.44 19.12
CA GLU A 1021 -59.04 50.45 20.11
C GLU A 1021 -57.57 50.53 20.61
N ALA A 1022 -56.88 51.52 20.01
CA ALA A 1022 -56.25 52.70 20.64
C ALA A 1022 -55.22 52.56 21.79
N SER A 1023 -54.00 52.98 21.44
CA SER A 1023 -53.10 53.91 22.16
C SER A 1023 -52.48 53.51 23.51
N ALA A 1024 -51.16 53.26 23.49
CA ALA A 1024 -50.12 53.91 24.32
C ALA A 1024 -48.77 53.17 24.10
N SER A 1025 -47.83 53.74 23.34
CA SER A 1025 -46.67 54.51 23.84
C SER A 1025 -45.78 53.84 24.91
N ALA A 1026 -44.59 53.45 24.43
CA ALA A 1026 -43.27 53.91 24.90
C ALA A 1026 -42.49 53.14 26.01
N VAL A 1027 -41.32 52.62 25.57
CA VAL A 1027 -39.95 52.98 26.03
C VAL A 1027 -39.34 52.36 27.32
N ASP A 1028 -38.17 51.76 27.09
CA ASP A 1028 -36.91 51.60 27.87
C ASP A 1028 -36.72 50.68 29.12
N THR A 1029 -35.70 49.81 28.94
CA THR A 1029 -34.51 49.48 29.76
C THR A 1029 -34.53 49.44 31.29
N ASN A 1030 -34.09 48.32 31.90
CA ASN A 1030 -32.78 48.19 32.62
C ASN A 1030 -32.67 46.97 33.57
N HIS A 1031 -31.55 46.24 33.41
CA HIS A 1031 -30.60 45.68 34.40
C HIS A 1031 -31.00 44.84 35.66
N SER A 1032 -30.48 43.59 35.64
CA SER A 1032 -29.69 42.82 36.64
C SER A 1032 -30.23 42.13 37.92
N THR A 1033 -29.68 40.90 38.07
CA THR A 1033 -29.25 40.11 39.25
C THR A 1033 -30.19 39.13 39.97
N ALA A 1034 -29.93 37.84 39.70
CA ALA A 1034 -29.74 36.67 40.59
C ALA A 1034 -30.76 36.30 41.70
N GLU A 1035 -31.41 35.14 41.56
CA GLU A 1035 -31.29 33.93 42.42
C GLU A 1035 -32.41 32.90 42.06
N GLU A 1036 -32.02 31.65 41.78
CA GLU A 1036 -32.80 30.40 41.59
C GLU A 1036 -33.57 29.97 42.88
N PRO A 1037 -34.51 28.99 42.94
CA PRO A 1037 -34.80 27.90 41.97
C PRO A 1037 -36.27 27.44 41.77
N SER A 1038 -36.42 26.50 40.82
CA SER A 1038 -37.39 25.38 40.74
C SER A 1038 -38.74 25.56 40.01
N SER A 1039 -38.82 25.00 38.79
CA SER A 1039 -40.05 24.49 38.17
C SER A 1039 -39.70 23.59 36.97
N PRO A 1040 -40.41 22.46 36.73
CA PRO A 1040 -39.93 21.34 35.93
C PRO A 1040 -40.30 21.50 34.44
N PHE A 1041 -39.38 21.98 33.60
CA PHE A 1041 -39.57 21.99 32.14
C PHE A 1041 -38.31 21.66 31.30
N ASP A 1042 -37.27 21.08 31.90
CA ASP A 1042 -36.04 20.65 31.19
C ASP A 1042 -35.95 19.13 30.96
N SER A 1043 -37.08 18.43 30.72
CA SER A 1043 -37.06 16.97 30.53
C SER A 1043 -37.85 16.45 29.33
N LEU A 1044 -37.94 17.21 28.23
CA LEU A 1044 -38.48 16.69 26.96
C LEU A 1044 -37.56 16.80 25.75
N PHE A 1045 -36.41 17.47 25.87
CA PHE A 1045 -35.39 17.53 24.81
C PHE A 1045 -34.26 16.48 24.96
N ALA A 1046 -34.27 15.69 26.04
CA ALA A 1046 -33.27 14.66 26.32
C ALA A 1046 -33.72 13.21 25.98
N TRP A 1047 -34.90 13.01 25.36
CA TRP A 1047 -35.40 11.68 24.99
C TRP A 1047 -35.35 11.39 23.47
N ALA A 1048 -35.15 12.39 22.61
CA ALA A 1048 -35.12 12.20 21.15
C ALA A 1048 -33.71 11.94 20.57
N VAL A 1049 -32.64 12.19 21.33
CA VAL A 1049 -31.25 12.05 20.83
C VAL A 1049 -30.61 10.71 21.24
N ASP A 1050 -31.20 9.94 22.16
CA ASP A 1050 -30.65 8.65 22.63
C ASP A 1050 -31.15 7.42 21.84
N GLU A 1051 -32.25 7.54 21.08
CA GLU A 1051 -32.83 6.40 20.34
C GLU A 1051 -32.24 6.22 18.92
N VAL A 1052 -31.50 7.20 18.40
CA VAL A 1052 -30.83 7.11 17.07
C VAL A 1052 -29.42 6.50 17.17
N MET A 1053 -28.78 6.53 18.34
CA MET A 1053 -27.42 6.00 18.55
C MET A 1053 -27.38 4.54 19.04
N ARG A 1054 -28.52 3.84 19.08
CA ARG A 1054 -28.62 2.44 19.54
C ARG A 1054 -29.17 1.48 18.48
N LYS A 1055 -28.72 1.59 17.22
CA LYS A 1055 -29.14 0.65 16.15
C LYS A 1055 -28.10 0.10 15.18
N ASP A 1056 -26.79 0.28 15.41
CA ASP A 1056 -25.74 -0.31 14.56
C ASP A 1056 -24.71 -1.22 15.26
N ARG A 1057 -25.12 -1.86 16.36
CA ARG A 1057 -24.43 -3.07 16.86
C ARG A 1057 -25.42 -4.21 16.99
N LEU A 1058 -25.42 -5.10 15.99
CA LEU A 1058 -25.65 -6.56 16.05
C LEU A 1058 -26.22 -7.08 14.71
N LYS A 1059 -25.35 -7.32 13.71
CA LYS A 1059 -25.62 -8.27 12.61
C LYS A 1059 -24.35 -9.01 12.18
N GLU A 1060 -23.77 -9.78 13.10
CA GLU A 1060 -22.99 -10.98 12.75
C GLU A 1060 -23.30 -12.07 13.78
N SER A 1061 -24.37 -12.82 13.53
CA SER A 1061 -24.49 -14.25 13.86
C SER A 1061 -25.85 -14.77 13.38
N GLN A 1062 -25.89 -15.42 12.23
CA GLN A 1062 -26.92 -16.41 11.94
C GLN A 1062 -26.28 -17.67 11.38
N ALA A 1063 -26.21 -18.69 12.24
CA ALA A 1063 -26.14 -20.08 11.85
C ALA A 1063 -27.25 -20.84 12.60
N PHE A 1064 -27.98 -21.67 11.84
CA PHE A 1064 -28.91 -22.74 12.22
C PHE A 1064 -30.34 -22.41 12.71
N GLY A 1065 -31.29 -22.41 11.75
CA GLY A 1065 -32.15 -23.58 11.46
C GLY A 1065 -33.43 -23.83 12.28
N VAL A 1066 -34.58 -23.92 11.59
CA VAL A 1066 -35.50 -25.09 11.48
C VAL A 1066 -36.99 -24.68 11.30
N ALA A 1067 -37.63 -25.30 10.30
CA ALA A 1067 -39.08 -25.48 10.01
C ALA A 1067 -39.89 -24.21 9.69
N GLU A 1068 -40.69 -24.12 8.62
CA GLU A 1068 -41.44 -25.09 7.80
C GLU A 1068 -41.51 -24.61 6.34
#